data_AF-A0A7D8UDQ8-F1
#
_entry.id   AF-A0A7D8UDQ8-F1
#
_cell.length_a   1.000
_cell.length_b   1.000
_cell.length_c   1.000
_cell.angle_alpha   90.00
_cell.angle_beta   90.00
_cell.angle_gamma   90.00
#
_symmetry.space_group_name_H-M   'P 1'
#
loop_
_entity.id
_entity.type
_entity.pdbx_description
1 polymer ?
#
loop_
_entity_poly.entity_id
_entity_poly.type
_entity_poly.pdbx_seq_one_letter_code
_entity_poly.pdbx_strand_id
1 'polypeptide(L)'
;MNRQRIICCLASLLMGCGVCQAAEPSRTLDLPAKAIFSKGPNQWNDDVLEITRGRGAIIGWYLRADQEEEVAVAVEYSSPQPLNQAYQLSFDGQDRFWDVEPTPDEEWSQAELGTFRMRAGLPILVLLVPPSGTTYPQPVKFRKLIVQGTTPGNLSLVTNLEEPTVPDASPGFGRKLSKRHPALDAIDLRGEDSSPMRVTGMTMRGPRELWFTTWEGDLFSLDLNAVSEHELPPFRLIAQGLSEPMGLTISGERVFVTEKNQATELIDEDGDGKFETYRCLSHDWESTLDYHEYLFGAVIRDSKLYFSSSVGMARRGKDNYQAPLRGSVVEVDIDNGDTEIVAGGLRTPDGIGLGPGDSLLVTDNQGEWLPANKLIHVQQDAFYQFRSVPPWHPLDRPPATPPAVWLPQGEIAASPTQPITLPESWGPFAGHVLFGDATFGGLQRAVLEESEGVVQGAVFPFSQGFQHLFHRFALTQEGELYAGGIARGNDWDFIDRVSGLTRIRYTGQEVFEPLAARVRSNGLEIEFSMPLAEGSGWDPESYFVTQWGYQATQTYGGAKVRYRQTEVASATVSSDRRKVFLELPEMIEGEVVHVRISESLPSESGQPLWAGDLWYTVNRIPTGKPGDVQEPPPKNRLPSKPYFTFSPGNAGRVLYQNYCASCHSLDGSRLVGPTFLNLAGSKRKVRESETGKSFELQADSEYLRHSIQDPNALLVEGYPANLMPPVGGILTEKQINELVGYLEKLSDPEFARIEATRTPAVLHSWTMDDFSKVGERVSPETADPAAILRGRQAFMKAQCLQCHSVSGYGAELGPDLVESVKKFQGEKLLRHIMEPALEIHPKYQTSLFLLESGKVVVGNVMKEDDNAIHVATNLLTPHDLTIIDKSEIEDQQVSKNSAMPEGLLNILSQEEVLDLLRFLEAGPAPIVQTEASPTAK
;
A
#
# COMPACT_ATOMS: atom_id res chain seq x y z
N MET A 1 21.69 0.09 14.55
CA MET A 1 23.10 -0.13 14.41
C MET A 1 23.24 -1.61 14.66
N ASN A 2 24.19 -2.32 14.10
CA ASN A 2 25.49 -1.91 13.62
C ASN A 2 26.31 -1.12 14.63
N ARG A 3 26.69 -1.82 15.69
CA ARG A 3 28.14 -2.01 15.73
C ARG A 3 28.61 -2.58 14.39
N GLN A 4 28.95 -1.67 13.49
CA GLN A 4 30.30 -1.51 13.00
C GLN A 4 30.22 -0.46 11.89
N ARG A 5 30.87 0.67 12.14
CA ARG A 5 32.26 0.76 11.74
C ARG A 5 32.95 1.90 12.47
N ILE A 6 33.83 1.52 13.39
CA ILE A 6 35.06 2.29 13.54
C ILE A 6 35.92 1.92 12.32
N ILE A 7 36.15 2.90 11.43
CA ILE A 7 37.47 3.40 10.99
C ILE A 7 37.25 4.25 9.71
N CYS A 8 37.33 5.58 9.88
CA CYS A 8 38.07 6.47 8.99
C CYS A 8 38.37 7.79 9.73
N CYS A 9 39.36 7.74 10.62
CA CYS A 9 40.14 8.92 11.03
C CYS A 9 41.47 8.44 11.62
N LEU A 10 42.39 8.00 10.75
CA LEU A 10 43.84 8.03 10.97
C LEU A 10 44.55 7.46 9.72
N ALA A 11 44.54 8.22 8.63
CA ALA A 11 45.66 8.19 7.70
C ALA A 11 46.82 8.97 8.34
N SER A 12 47.46 8.38 9.34
CA SER A 12 48.78 8.76 9.86
C SER A 12 49.27 7.63 10.76
N LEU A 13 50.13 6.77 10.19
CA LEU A 13 50.88 5.67 10.78
C LEU A 13 50.22 4.26 10.80
N LEU A 14 50.71 3.46 9.84
CA LEU A 14 50.88 1.99 9.82
C LEU A 14 49.75 1.12 9.19
N MET A 15 49.93 0.94 7.87
CA MET A 15 49.53 -0.13 6.93
C MET A 15 48.72 -1.36 7.42
N GLY A 16 47.66 -1.70 6.66
CA GLY A 16 47.42 -3.08 6.22
C GLY A 16 46.02 -3.71 6.42
N CYS A 17 44.94 -3.24 5.76
CA CYS A 17 43.84 -4.09 5.25
C CYS A 17 42.87 -3.29 4.38
N GLY A 18 42.41 -3.86 3.27
CA GLY A 18 41.78 -3.18 2.13
C GLY A 18 40.40 -2.57 2.38
N VAL A 19 40.30 -1.28 2.11
CA VAL A 19 39.05 -0.58 1.78
C VAL A 19 38.48 -1.22 0.52
N CYS A 20 37.18 -1.56 0.50
CA CYS A 20 36.49 -1.83 -0.76
C CYS A 20 36.50 -0.52 -1.57
N GLN A 21 37.52 -0.34 -2.40
CA GLN A 21 37.52 0.64 -3.47
C GLN A 21 36.26 0.39 -4.30
N ALA A 22 35.57 1.47 -4.71
CA ALA A 22 34.66 1.37 -5.84
C ALA A 22 35.45 0.65 -6.95
N ALA A 23 34.95 -0.49 -7.41
CA ALA A 23 35.64 -1.25 -8.45
C ALA A 23 35.92 -0.27 -9.60
N GLU A 24 37.19 -0.12 -9.97
CA GLU A 24 37.53 0.72 -11.11
C GLU A 24 36.69 0.28 -12.32
N PRO A 25 36.24 1.22 -13.17
CA PRO A 25 35.50 0.87 -14.35
C PRO A 25 36.22 -0.25 -15.10
N SER A 26 35.52 -1.32 -15.41
CA SER A 26 36.14 -2.54 -15.92
C SER A 26 35.32 -3.15 -17.04
N ARG A 27 35.92 -4.15 -17.71
CA ARG A 27 35.21 -5.00 -18.65
C ARG A 27 34.34 -6.06 -17.95
N THR A 28 34.78 -6.53 -16.79
CA THR A 28 34.17 -7.64 -16.05
C THR A 28 34.04 -7.24 -14.58
N LEU A 29 32.82 -7.17 -14.09
CA LEU A 29 32.52 -6.95 -12.68
C LEU A 29 32.38 -8.31 -11.99
N ASP A 30 33.39 -8.67 -11.19
CA ASP A 30 33.33 -9.78 -10.23
C ASP A 30 32.83 -9.23 -8.89
N LEU A 31 31.53 -9.35 -8.65
CA LEU A 31 30.84 -8.76 -7.51
C LEU A 31 30.63 -9.80 -6.41
N PRO A 32 31.47 -9.84 -5.36
CA PRO A 32 31.30 -10.79 -4.27
C PRO A 32 29.97 -10.55 -3.56
N ALA A 33 29.43 -11.57 -2.89
CA ALA A 33 28.19 -11.45 -2.12
C ALA A 33 28.23 -10.28 -1.12
N LYS A 34 29.41 -9.94 -0.58
CA LYS A 34 29.57 -8.77 0.31
C LYS A 34 29.22 -7.41 -0.33
N ALA A 35 29.15 -7.31 -1.66
CA ALA A 35 28.81 -6.10 -2.41
C ALA A 35 27.29 -5.90 -2.64
N ILE A 36 26.44 -6.73 -2.05
CA ILE A 36 24.98 -6.66 -2.15
C ILE A 36 24.44 -5.48 -1.32
N PHE A 37 23.49 -4.71 -1.86
CA PHE A 37 22.86 -3.58 -1.14
C PHE A 37 21.62 -3.96 -0.31
N SER A 38 20.92 -5.06 -0.63
CA SER A 38 19.74 -5.56 0.08
C SER A 38 20.00 -6.95 0.66
N LYS A 39 19.85 -7.13 1.97
CA LYS A 39 20.11 -8.40 2.65
C LYS A 39 18.86 -8.86 3.38
N GLY A 40 18.23 -9.92 2.90
CA GLY A 40 17.16 -10.60 3.64
C GLY A 40 17.67 -11.40 4.84
N PRO A 41 16.85 -12.27 5.45
CA PRO A 41 17.16 -13.04 6.67
C PRO A 41 18.22 -14.16 6.48
N ASN A 42 19.15 -13.97 5.55
CA ASN A 42 20.15 -14.93 5.10
C ASN A 42 21.34 -15.00 6.07
N GLN A 43 21.99 -16.17 6.13
CA GLN A 43 23.16 -16.38 6.98
C GLN A 43 24.44 -16.10 6.20
N TRP A 44 25.46 -15.59 6.90
CA TRP A 44 26.77 -15.30 6.31
C TRP A 44 27.81 -16.28 6.87
N ASN A 45 28.57 -16.88 5.97
CA ASN A 45 29.76 -17.66 6.30
C ASN A 45 30.95 -17.10 5.52
N ASP A 46 31.76 -16.27 6.18
CA ASP A 46 32.82 -15.46 5.56
C ASP A 46 32.36 -14.62 4.35
N ASP A 47 32.72 -15.03 3.13
CA ASP A 47 32.38 -14.37 1.86
C ASP A 47 31.14 -14.98 1.19
N VAL A 48 30.52 -15.98 1.81
CA VAL A 48 29.40 -16.75 1.28
C VAL A 48 28.09 -16.31 1.92
N LEU A 49 27.07 -16.13 1.09
CA LEU A 49 25.70 -15.89 1.50
C LEU A 49 24.88 -17.18 1.40
N GLU A 50 24.36 -17.66 2.52
CA GLU A 50 23.47 -18.83 2.56
C GLU A 50 22.01 -18.38 2.53
N ILE A 51 21.31 -18.70 1.45
CA ILE A 51 19.90 -18.37 1.25
C ILE A 51 19.05 -19.45 1.92
N THR A 52 18.65 -19.20 3.16
CA THR A 52 17.94 -20.16 4.01
C THR A 52 16.41 -20.02 3.92
N ARG A 53 15.91 -18.84 3.52
CA ARG A 53 14.48 -18.56 3.33
C ARG A 53 14.30 -17.63 2.14
N GLY A 54 13.34 -17.90 1.28
CA GLY A 54 13.15 -17.07 0.08
C GLY A 54 12.33 -15.78 0.32
N ARG A 55 11.38 -15.77 1.27
CA ARG A 55 10.61 -14.55 1.57
C ARG A 55 11.53 -13.45 2.12
N GLY A 56 11.63 -12.34 1.41
CA GLY A 56 12.44 -11.17 1.80
C GLY A 56 13.93 -11.29 1.50
N ALA A 57 14.39 -12.39 0.89
CA ALA A 57 15.79 -12.63 0.53
C ALA A 57 16.19 -12.06 -0.84
N ILE A 58 15.75 -10.83 -1.13
CA ILE A 58 16.11 -10.13 -2.36
C ILE A 58 17.59 -9.75 -2.30
N ILE A 59 18.35 -10.24 -3.27
CA ILE A 59 19.74 -9.89 -3.47
C ILE A 59 19.81 -8.87 -4.61
N GLY A 60 20.53 -7.76 -4.44
CA GLY A 60 20.59 -6.73 -5.47
C GLY A 60 21.92 -5.99 -5.59
N TRP A 61 22.15 -5.47 -6.79
CA TRP A 61 23.27 -4.60 -7.16
C TRP A 61 22.79 -3.44 -8.05
N TYR A 62 23.39 -2.27 -7.86
CA TYR A 62 23.25 -1.16 -8.82
C TYR A 62 24.48 -1.09 -9.70
N LEU A 63 24.27 -1.20 -11.00
CA LEU A 63 25.35 -1.21 -11.99
C LEU A 63 25.19 -0.03 -12.93
N ARG A 64 26.28 0.57 -13.38
CA ARG A 64 26.27 1.62 -14.40
C ARG A 64 27.21 1.26 -15.54
N ALA A 65 26.81 1.59 -16.75
CA ALA A 65 27.66 1.56 -17.93
C ALA A 65 27.85 2.98 -18.47
N ASP A 66 29.05 3.33 -18.92
CA ASP A 66 29.31 4.64 -19.52
C ASP A 66 28.84 4.70 -20.98
N GLN A 67 28.78 3.55 -21.64
CA GLN A 67 28.31 3.31 -23.00
C GLN A 67 27.33 2.15 -23.00
N GLU A 68 26.41 2.16 -23.95
CA GLU A 68 25.47 1.06 -24.12
C GLU A 68 26.20 -0.20 -24.62
N GLU A 69 25.96 -1.34 -23.99
CA GLU A 69 26.51 -2.62 -24.44
C GLU A 69 25.66 -3.82 -24.00
N GLU A 70 25.90 -4.98 -24.62
CA GLU A 70 25.40 -6.27 -24.10
C GLU A 70 26.34 -6.80 -23.02
N VAL A 71 25.75 -7.32 -21.94
CA VAL A 71 26.47 -7.93 -20.83
C VAL A 71 25.96 -9.35 -20.59
N ALA A 72 26.88 -10.28 -20.38
CA ALA A 72 26.57 -11.62 -19.89
C ALA A 72 26.54 -11.60 -18.36
N VAL A 73 25.52 -12.22 -17.77
CA VAL A 73 25.33 -12.28 -16.32
C VAL A 73 25.38 -13.74 -15.87
N ALA A 74 26.27 -14.02 -14.92
CA ALA A 74 26.44 -15.33 -14.32
C ALA A 74 26.52 -15.24 -12.80
N VAL A 75 26.26 -16.36 -12.12
CA VAL A 75 26.39 -16.48 -10.67
C VAL A 75 27.25 -17.67 -10.30
N GLU A 76 28.05 -17.51 -9.26
CA GLU A 76 28.76 -18.63 -8.62
C GLU A 76 27.99 -19.10 -7.39
N TYR A 77 27.58 -20.36 -7.40
CA TYR A 77 26.68 -20.94 -6.42
C TYR A 77 27.05 -22.39 -6.05
N SER A 78 26.51 -22.86 -4.93
CA SER A 78 26.53 -24.26 -4.51
C SER A 78 25.16 -24.61 -3.92
N SER A 79 24.58 -25.72 -4.34
CA SER A 79 23.26 -26.15 -3.89
C SER A 79 23.18 -27.69 -3.91
N PRO A 80 23.23 -28.37 -2.76
CA PRO A 80 23.23 -29.84 -2.71
C PRO A 80 21.88 -30.49 -3.08
N GLN A 81 20.81 -29.72 -3.25
CA GLN A 81 19.47 -30.20 -3.62
C GLN A 81 18.83 -29.31 -4.67
N PRO A 82 18.02 -29.87 -5.58
CA PRO A 82 17.19 -29.07 -6.46
C PRO A 82 16.16 -28.26 -5.67
N LEU A 83 15.76 -27.13 -6.22
CA LEU A 83 14.73 -26.27 -5.64
C LEU A 83 13.38 -26.53 -6.31
N ASN A 84 12.30 -26.34 -5.55
CA ASN A 84 10.94 -26.58 -6.04
C ASN A 84 10.43 -25.47 -6.99
N GLN A 85 11.15 -24.36 -7.13
CA GLN A 85 10.79 -23.23 -7.99
C GLN A 85 12.05 -22.46 -8.43
N ALA A 86 12.01 -21.90 -9.65
CA ALA A 86 13.09 -21.12 -10.25
C ALA A 86 13.30 -19.76 -9.58
N TYR A 87 14.56 -19.33 -9.49
CA TYR A 87 14.94 -17.99 -9.05
C TYR A 87 14.65 -16.98 -10.15
N GLN A 88 14.15 -15.80 -9.80
CA GLN A 88 13.99 -14.69 -10.74
C GLN A 88 15.28 -13.86 -10.74
N LEU A 89 15.96 -13.79 -11.88
CA LEU A 89 16.90 -12.71 -12.18
C LEU A 89 16.12 -11.60 -12.88
N SER A 90 16.02 -10.44 -12.25
CA SER A 90 15.40 -9.25 -12.85
C SER A 90 16.49 -8.22 -13.14
N PHE A 91 16.66 -7.88 -14.42
CA PHE A 91 17.72 -6.99 -14.91
C PHE A 91 17.08 -5.84 -15.67
N ASP A 92 17.04 -4.64 -15.07
CA ASP A 92 16.40 -3.46 -15.66
C ASP A 92 14.92 -3.72 -16.08
N GLY A 93 14.21 -4.55 -15.33
CA GLY A 93 12.83 -4.97 -15.63
C GLY A 93 12.70 -6.13 -16.63
N GLN A 94 13.80 -6.69 -17.13
CA GLN A 94 13.80 -7.93 -17.91
C GLN A 94 14.02 -9.12 -17.00
N ASP A 95 13.04 -10.03 -16.97
CA ASP A 95 13.08 -11.21 -16.11
C ASP A 95 13.63 -12.44 -16.83
N ARG A 96 14.54 -13.16 -16.18
CA ARG A 96 14.97 -14.52 -16.49
C ARG A 96 14.73 -15.41 -15.29
N PHE A 97 14.43 -16.68 -15.56
CA PHE A 97 14.22 -17.68 -14.52
C PHE A 97 15.33 -18.70 -14.55
N TRP A 98 15.88 -18.98 -13.38
CA TRP A 98 16.98 -19.91 -13.21
C TRP A 98 16.53 -21.09 -12.36
N ASP A 99 16.41 -22.24 -13.00
CA ASP A 99 16.27 -23.53 -12.33
C ASP A 99 17.63 -23.92 -11.75
N VAL A 100 17.74 -23.92 -10.42
CA VAL A 100 19.00 -24.16 -9.72
C VAL A 100 19.36 -25.64 -9.83
N GLU A 101 20.33 -25.96 -10.68
CA GLU A 101 20.84 -27.33 -10.82
C GLU A 101 21.63 -27.72 -9.56
N PRO A 102 21.41 -28.93 -9.00
CA PRO A 102 22.12 -29.37 -7.83
C PRO A 102 23.62 -29.57 -8.13
N THR A 103 24.46 -29.14 -7.19
CA THR A 103 25.91 -29.34 -7.20
C THR A 103 26.29 -30.41 -6.18
N PRO A 104 27.44 -31.11 -6.36
CA PRO A 104 28.01 -31.90 -5.28
C PRO A 104 28.20 -31.04 -4.02
N ASP A 105 28.05 -31.66 -2.86
CA ASP A 105 28.14 -30.95 -1.58
C ASP A 105 29.52 -30.28 -1.43
N GLU A 106 29.51 -29.01 -1.04
CA GLU A 106 30.69 -28.13 -0.94
C GLU A 106 31.45 -27.83 -2.25
N GLU A 107 30.95 -28.23 -3.43
CA GLU A 107 31.50 -27.81 -4.72
C GLU A 107 30.80 -26.56 -5.27
N TRP A 108 31.58 -25.66 -5.87
CA TRP A 108 31.10 -24.44 -6.53
C TRP A 108 30.88 -24.67 -8.02
N SER A 109 29.73 -24.23 -8.51
CA SER A 109 29.41 -24.19 -9.94
C SER A 109 29.10 -22.76 -10.38
N GLN A 110 29.23 -22.50 -11.68
CA GLN A 110 28.83 -21.24 -12.31
C GLN A 110 27.62 -21.49 -13.20
N ALA A 111 26.54 -20.73 -12.94
CA ALA A 111 25.36 -20.72 -13.80
C ALA A 111 25.32 -19.43 -14.62
N GLU A 112 25.22 -19.57 -15.94
CA GLU A 112 24.94 -18.47 -16.86
C GLU A 112 23.45 -18.14 -16.82
N LEU A 113 23.10 -16.93 -16.39
CA LEU A 113 21.71 -16.51 -16.22
C LEU A 113 21.15 -15.78 -17.44
N GLY A 114 22.02 -15.34 -18.34
CA GLY A 114 21.64 -14.81 -19.66
C GLY A 114 22.44 -13.60 -20.09
N THR A 115 22.08 -13.07 -21.27
CA THR A 115 22.62 -11.83 -21.83
C THR A 115 21.57 -10.73 -21.75
N PHE A 116 21.98 -9.55 -21.31
CA PHE A 116 21.11 -8.39 -21.12
C PHE A 116 21.72 -7.16 -21.76
N ARG A 117 20.86 -6.22 -22.15
CA ARG A 117 21.29 -4.92 -22.67
C ARG A 117 21.45 -3.93 -21.51
N MET A 118 22.62 -3.34 -21.39
CA MET A 118 22.92 -2.33 -20.39
C MET A 118 22.95 -0.95 -21.04
N ARG A 119 22.16 -0.02 -20.50
CA ARG A 119 22.04 1.35 -21.02
C ARG A 119 23.18 2.23 -20.48
N ALA A 120 23.55 3.25 -21.25
CA ALA A 120 24.53 4.24 -20.82
C ALA A 120 23.94 5.17 -19.74
N GLY A 121 24.79 5.62 -18.81
CA GLY A 121 24.56 6.75 -17.92
C GLY A 121 23.80 6.44 -16.63
N LEU A 122 22.57 5.90 -16.70
CA LEU A 122 21.75 5.69 -15.51
C LEU A 122 22.10 4.37 -14.81
N PRO A 123 22.24 4.36 -13.47
CA PRO A 123 22.35 3.12 -12.71
C PRO A 123 21.12 2.24 -12.92
N ILE A 124 21.35 0.99 -13.31
CA ILE A 124 20.31 -0.03 -13.43
C ILE A 124 20.32 -0.91 -12.19
N LEU A 125 19.15 -1.46 -11.87
CA LEU A 125 18.97 -2.38 -10.77
C LEU A 125 19.00 -3.83 -11.28
N VAL A 126 19.91 -4.64 -10.74
CA VAL A 126 19.97 -6.09 -10.94
C VAL A 126 19.53 -6.77 -9.67
N LEU A 127 18.51 -7.61 -9.74
CA LEU A 127 17.96 -8.36 -8.62
C LEU A 127 18.03 -9.86 -8.89
N LEU A 128 18.50 -10.61 -7.90
CA LEU A 128 18.30 -12.05 -7.82
C LEU A 128 17.30 -12.31 -6.69
N VAL A 129 16.11 -12.78 -7.05
CA VAL A 129 14.97 -12.95 -6.15
C VAL A 129 14.68 -14.45 -6.01
N PRO A 130 14.87 -15.03 -4.81
CA PRO A 130 14.49 -16.41 -4.55
C PRO A 130 12.96 -16.56 -4.45
N PRO A 131 12.43 -17.77 -4.72
CA PRO A 131 11.02 -18.11 -4.53
C PRO A 131 10.47 -17.73 -3.15
N SER A 132 9.35 -17.01 -3.10
CA SER A 132 8.72 -16.60 -1.84
C SER A 132 8.07 -17.79 -1.11
N GLY A 133 8.13 -17.81 0.22
CA GLY A 133 7.38 -18.78 1.05
C GLY A 133 8.06 -20.14 1.29
N THR A 134 9.25 -20.37 0.73
CA THR A 134 10.01 -21.61 0.94
C THR A 134 11.13 -21.43 1.98
N THR A 135 11.21 -22.36 2.94
CA THR A 135 12.40 -22.56 3.77
C THR A 135 13.24 -23.64 3.10
N TYR A 136 14.53 -23.38 2.89
CA TYR A 136 15.44 -24.31 2.22
C TYR A 136 16.14 -25.17 3.26
N PRO A 137 15.78 -26.47 3.42
CA PRO A 137 16.41 -27.34 4.40
C PRO A 137 17.90 -27.59 4.09
N GLN A 138 18.30 -27.42 2.83
CA GLN A 138 19.70 -27.27 2.42
C GLN A 138 19.82 -25.97 1.60
N PRO A 139 20.42 -24.91 2.15
CA PRO A 139 20.36 -23.58 1.55
C PRO A 139 21.20 -23.49 0.27
N VAL A 140 20.76 -22.62 -0.65
CA VAL A 140 21.62 -22.20 -1.78
C VAL A 140 22.71 -21.30 -1.23
N LYS A 141 23.96 -21.71 -1.41
CA LYS A 141 25.14 -20.92 -1.11
C LYS A 141 25.46 -20.06 -2.32
N PHE A 142 25.54 -18.75 -2.14
CA PHE A 142 25.84 -17.77 -3.18
C PHE A 142 27.16 -17.07 -2.86
N ARG A 143 28.07 -17.00 -3.83
CA ARG A 143 29.41 -16.40 -3.63
C ARG A 143 29.59 -15.09 -4.36
N LYS A 144 29.22 -15.01 -5.64
CA LYS A 144 29.38 -13.80 -6.43
C LYS A 144 28.45 -13.73 -7.64
N LEU A 145 28.17 -12.50 -8.05
CA LEU A 145 27.60 -12.17 -9.36
C LEU A 145 28.75 -11.78 -10.28
N ILE A 146 28.73 -12.29 -11.51
CA ILE A 146 29.69 -11.96 -12.56
C ILE A 146 28.91 -11.24 -13.65
N VAL A 147 29.34 -10.02 -13.99
CA VAL A 147 28.78 -9.27 -15.12
C VAL A 147 29.90 -8.97 -16.11
N GLN A 148 29.80 -9.52 -17.31
CA GLN A 148 30.85 -9.44 -18.32
C GLN A 148 30.36 -8.64 -19.54
N GLY A 149 30.98 -7.49 -19.74
CA GLY A 149 30.80 -6.66 -20.93
C GLY A 149 31.80 -6.96 -22.05
N THR A 150 31.59 -6.29 -23.16
CA THR A 150 32.46 -6.30 -24.34
C THR A 150 33.47 -5.17 -24.30
N THR A 151 33.12 -4.04 -23.67
CA THR A 151 33.89 -2.78 -23.71
C THR A 151 34.79 -2.65 -22.47
N PRO A 152 36.12 -2.55 -22.63
CA PRO A 152 37.02 -2.34 -21.50
C PRO A 152 36.76 -1.02 -20.78
N GLY A 153 36.60 -1.09 -19.46
CA GLY A 153 36.42 0.10 -18.63
C GLY A 153 35.01 0.67 -18.61
N ASN A 154 34.02 -0.05 -19.11
CA ASN A 154 32.68 0.50 -19.29
C ASN A 154 31.75 0.28 -18.08
N LEU A 155 31.93 -0.82 -17.34
CA LEU A 155 31.02 -1.23 -16.27
C LEU A 155 31.54 -0.81 -14.91
N SER A 156 30.65 -0.31 -14.06
CA SER A 156 30.95 0.13 -12.69
C SER A 156 29.86 -0.31 -11.70
N LEU A 157 30.26 -0.68 -10.47
CA LEU A 157 29.33 -0.85 -9.34
C LEU A 157 28.99 0.51 -8.74
N VAL A 158 27.71 0.78 -8.56
CA VAL A 158 27.20 1.99 -7.89
C VAL A 158 26.87 1.64 -6.45
N THR A 159 27.66 2.18 -5.51
CA THR A 159 27.51 1.88 -4.07
C THR A 159 26.65 2.90 -3.33
N ASN A 160 26.46 4.10 -3.89
CA ASN A 160 25.62 5.15 -3.33
C ASN A 160 24.68 5.67 -4.42
N LEU A 161 23.38 5.46 -4.25
CA LEU A 161 22.36 6.16 -5.03
C LEU A 161 21.96 7.44 -4.31
N GLU A 162 21.85 8.53 -5.07
CA GLU A 162 21.30 9.77 -4.56
C GLU A 162 19.82 9.84 -4.95
N GLU A 163 18.94 9.74 -3.95
CA GLU A 163 17.54 10.04 -4.17
C GLU A 163 17.32 11.55 -4.34
N PRO A 164 16.36 11.95 -5.19
CA PRO A 164 15.94 13.34 -5.33
C PRO A 164 15.54 13.98 -4.00
N THR A 165 15.96 15.22 -3.78
CA THR A 165 15.44 16.02 -2.66
C THR A 165 14.03 16.46 -2.99
N VAL A 166 13.04 16.02 -2.21
CA VAL A 166 11.63 16.35 -2.44
C VAL A 166 11.25 17.72 -1.85
N PRO A 167 10.41 18.51 -2.54
CA PRO A 167 9.85 19.75 -1.99
C PRO A 167 8.96 19.49 -0.77
N ASP A 168 8.78 20.51 0.06
CA ASP A 168 7.79 20.47 1.14
C ASP A 168 6.40 20.17 0.61
N ALA A 169 5.63 19.45 1.43
CA ALA A 169 4.37 18.86 1.01
C ALA A 169 3.16 19.42 1.78
N SER A 170 2.12 19.80 1.03
CA SER A 170 0.81 20.27 1.50
C SER A 170 -0.31 19.46 0.80
N PRO A 171 -1.56 19.48 1.28
CA PRO A 171 -2.66 18.78 0.62
C PRO A 171 -2.81 19.23 -0.85
N GLY A 172 -2.74 18.29 -1.79
CA GLY A 172 -2.74 18.58 -3.24
C GLY A 172 -1.33 18.82 -3.84
N PHE A 173 -0.29 18.88 -3.00
CA PHE A 173 1.11 19.12 -3.37
C PHE A 173 2.04 18.21 -2.55
N GLY A 174 2.12 16.94 -2.92
CA GLY A 174 2.88 15.88 -2.25
C GLY A 174 2.18 15.22 -1.08
N ARG A 175 0.97 15.67 -0.75
CA ARG A 175 0.08 14.98 0.17
C ARG A 175 -1.30 14.88 -0.47
N LYS A 176 -2.01 13.84 -0.04
CA LYS A 176 -3.42 13.65 -0.38
C LYS A 176 -4.26 14.90 -0.09
N LEU A 177 -5.21 15.20 -0.98
CA LEU A 177 -6.22 16.24 -0.77
C LEU A 177 -7.00 15.99 0.53
N SER A 178 -7.42 17.04 1.22
CA SER A 178 -8.17 16.94 2.48
C SER A 178 -9.64 17.34 2.36
N LYS A 179 -10.05 17.84 1.20
CA LYS A 179 -11.38 18.42 0.97
C LYS A 179 -12.01 17.91 -0.33
N ARG A 180 -13.33 18.07 -0.42
CA ARG A 180 -14.10 17.83 -1.63
C ARG A 180 -13.79 18.89 -2.67
N HIS A 181 -13.71 18.48 -3.93
CA HIS A 181 -13.51 19.38 -5.05
C HIS A 181 -14.61 20.46 -5.07
N PRO A 182 -14.29 21.77 -5.21
CA PRO A 182 -15.30 22.83 -5.11
C PRO A 182 -16.40 22.75 -6.17
N ALA A 183 -16.10 22.19 -7.34
CA ALA A 183 -17.09 21.97 -8.40
C ALA A 183 -17.98 20.74 -8.21
N LEU A 184 -17.88 20.05 -7.06
CA LEU A 184 -18.69 18.88 -6.74
C LEU A 184 -19.59 19.15 -5.55
N ASP A 185 -20.89 18.97 -5.77
CA ASP A 185 -21.87 18.79 -4.73
C ASP A 185 -22.10 17.29 -4.50
N ALA A 186 -22.35 16.89 -3.26
CA ALA A 186 -22.65 15.49 -2.96
C ALA A 186 -23.52 15.33 -1.72
N ILE A 187 -24.48 14.42 -1.82
CA ILE A 187 -25.37 14.02 -0.74
C ILE A 187 -25.25 12.51 -0.49
N ASP A 188 -25.28 12.14 0.78
CA ASP A 188 -25.37 10.75 1.22
C ASP A 188 -26.84 10.32 1.18
N LEU A 189 -27.13 9.17 0.55
CA LEU A 189 -28.48 8.62 0.41
C LEU A 189 -28.82 7.55 1.46
N ARG A 190 -27.91 7.26 2.40
CA ARG A 190 -28.14 6.27 3.48
C ARG A 190 -28.74 6.88 4.74
N GLY A 191 -28.59 8.20 4.94
CA GLY A 191 -29.09 8.90 6.13
C GLY A 191 -28.51 8.34 7.43
N GLU A 192 -29.22 8.48 8.55
CA GLU A 192 -28.75 8.02 9.87
C GLU A 192 -28.87 6.50 10.09
N ASP A 193 -29.40 5.73 9.11
CA ASP A 193 -29.49 4.27 9.21
C ASP A 193 -28.08 3.65 9.26
N SER A 194 -27.89 2.75 10.22
CA SER A 194 -26.61 2.08 10.51
C SER A 194 -26.40 0.79 9.72
N SER A 195 -27.41 0.33 9.00
CA SER A 195 -27.36 -0.91 8.21
C SER A 195 -26.31 -0.82 7.09
N PRO A 196 -25.40 -1.80 6.97
CA PRO A 196 -24.37 -1.78 5.94
C PRO A 196 -25.01 -1.94 4.55
N MET A 197 -24.74 -0.99 3.65
CA MET A 197 -25.14 -1.04 2.25
C MET A 197 -23.89 -1.16 1.38
N ARG A 198 -23.31 -2.36 1.33
CA ARG A 198 -22.05 -2.64 0.64
C ARG A 198 -22.29 -2.78 -0.85
N VAL A 199 -22.29 -1.67 -1.57
CA VAL A 199 -22.64 -1.67 -3.00
C VAL A 199 -21.53 -2.30 -3.84
N THR A 200 -21.87 -3.37 -4.57
CA THR A 200 -20.93 -4.21 -5.30
C THR A 200 -21.17 -4.27 -6.81
N GLY A 201 -22.37 -3.96 -7.26
CA GLY A 201 -22.77 -3.82 -8.67
C GLY A 201 -23.75 -2.67 -8.82
N MET A 202 -23.72 -1.95 -9.94
CA MET A 202 -24.58 -0.78 -10.15
C MET A 202 -24.81 -0.51 -11.64
N THR A 203 -26.04 -0.16 -12.01
CA THR A 203 -26.39 0.26 -13.37
C THR A 203 -27.68 1.10 -13.39
N MET A 204 -27.88 1.86 -14.46
CA MET A 204 -29.13 2.58 -14.71
C MET A 204 -30.12 1.70 -15.49
N ARG A 205 -31.37 1.64 -15.05
CA ARG A 205 -32.51 1.15 -15.84
C ARG A 205 -33.29 2.35 -16.39
N GLY A 206 -32.96 2.74 -17.62
CA GLY A 206 -33.51 3.94 -18.23
C GLY A 206 -33.08 5.23 -17.50
N PRO A 207 -33.78 6.36 -17.71
CA PRO A 207 -33.32 7.67 -17.24
C PRO A 207 -33.57 7.94 -15.75
N ARG A 208 -34.39 7.12 -15.07
CA ARG A 208 -34.97 7.47 -13.76
C ARG A 208 -34.86 6.39 -12.70
N GLU A 209 -34.28 5.25 -13.02
CA GLU A 209 -34.21 4.13 -12.09
C GLU A 209 -32.77 3.66 -11.96
N LEU A 210 -32.24 3.69 -10.73
CA LEU A 210 -30.93 3.16 -10.41
C LEU A 210 -31.08 1.78 -9.78
N TRP A 211 -30.35 0.81 -10.32
CA TRP A 211 -30.30 -0.55 -9.79
C TRP A 211 -28.93 -0.85 -9.22
N PHE A 212 -28.87 -1.52 -8.08
CA PHE A 212 -27.60 -1.87 -7.46
C PHE A 212 -27.69 -3.15 -6.63
N THR A 213 -26.62 -3.94 -6.68
CA THR A 213 -26.46 -5.11 -5.82
C THR A 213 -25.66 -4.76 -4.57
N THR A 214 -25.91 -5.50 -3.50
CA THR A 214 -25.09 -5.49 -2.30
C THR A 214 -24.25 -6.76 -2.19
N TRP A 215 -23.16 -6.68 -1.43
CA TRP A 215 -22.30 -7.84 -1.12
C TRP A 215 -23.11 -9.03 -0.58
N GLU A 216 -24.13 -8.73 0.24
CA GLU A 216 -25.01 -9.69 0.90
C GLU A 216 -25.86 -10.52 -0.07
N GLY A 217 -25.95 -10.12 -1.35
CA GLY A 217 -26.68 -10.87 -2.37
C GLY A 217 -28.05 -10.27 -2.73
N ASP A 218 -28.33 -9.06 -2.28
CA ASP A 218 -29.59 -8.36 -2.57
C ASP A 218 -29.44 -7.46 -3.79
N LEU A 219 -30.52 -7.31 -4.57
CA LEU A 219 -30.65 -6.37 -5.67
C LEU A 219 -31.77 -5.38 -5.36
N PHE A 220 -31.45 -4.10 -5.36
CA PHE A 220 -32.38 -3.01 -5.09
C PHE A 220 -32.62 -2.15 -6.33
N SER A 221 -33.81 -1.56 -6.40
CA SER A 221 -34.16 -0.46 -7.30
C SER A 221 -34.42 0.83 -6.51
N LEU A 222 -34.05 1.95 -7.11
CA LEU A 222 -34.24 3.31 -6.61
C LEU A 222 -34.84 4.19 -7.72
N ASP A 223 -36.04 4.74 -7.49
CA ASP A 223 -36.58 5.83 -8.33
C ASP A 223 -35.88 7.14 -7.99
N LEU A 224 -35.18 7.72 -8.96
CA LEU A 224 -34.42 8.94 -8.77
C LEU A 224 -35.29 10.16 -8.47
N ASN A 225 -36.60 10.16 -8.79
CA ASN A 225 -37.50 11.25 -8.40
C ASN A 225 -37.80 11.27 -6.90
N ALA A 226 -37.58 10.15 -6.21
CA ALA A 226 -37.75 10.05 -4.76
C ALA A 226 -36.48 10.50 -4.00
N VAL A 227 -35.39 10.81 -4.70
CA VAL A 227 -34.16 11.31 -4.09
C VAL A 227 -34.35 12.79 -3.71
N SER A 228 -34.16 13.10 -2.42
CA SER A 228 -34.24 14.46 -1.89
C SER A 228 -33.09 14.76 -0.93
N GLU A 229 -32.90 16.02 -0.57
CA GLU A 229 -31.90 16.43 0.44
C GLU A 229 -32.36 16.22 1.89
N HIS A 230 -33.63 15.90 2.12
CA HIS A 230 -34.24 15.93 3.45
C HIS A 230 -34.84 14.59 3.90
N GLU A 231 -35.18 13.73 2.95
CA GLU A 231 -35.81 12.43 3.20
C GLU A 231 -35.01 11.32 2.52
N LEU A 232 -34.93 10.18 3.18
CA LEU A 232 -34.27 9.01 2.62
C LEU A 232 -35.11 8.41 1.50
N PRO A 233 -34.49 8.06 0.37
CA PRO A 233 -35.22 7.47 -0.71
C PRO A 233 -35.65 6.03 -0.35
N PRO A 234 -36.85 5.58 -0.79
CA PRO A 234 -37.29 4.21 -0.59
C PRO A 234 -36.55 3.27 -1.54
N PHE A 235 -35.69 2.40 -1.01
CA PHE A 235 -35.10 1.31 -1.78
C PHE A 235 -36.09 0.15 -1.89
N ARG A 236 -36.39 -0.30 -3.12
CA ARG A 236 -37.26 -1.45 -3.38
C ARG A 236 -36.41 -2.68 -3.69
N LEU A 237 -36.48 -3.70 -2.83
CA LEU A 237 -35.87 -5.01 -3.07
C LEU A 237 -36.57 -5.69 -4.26
N ILE A 238 -35.80 -6.09 -5.27
CA ILE A 238 -36.31 -6.72 -6.51
C ILE A 238 -35.71 -8.11 -6.78
N ALA A 239 -34.58 -8.46 -6.16
CA ALA A 239 -34.05 -9.82 -6.16
C ALA A 239 -33.19 -10.06 -4.89
N GLN A 240 -32.98 -11.30 -4.49
CA GLN A 240 -32.18 -11.68 -3.31
C GLN A 240 -31.48 -13.03 -3.48
N GLY A 241 -30.48 -13.34 -2.66
CA GLY A 241 -29.82 -14.65 -2.65
C GLY A 241 -28.74 -14.85 -3.72
N LEU A 242 -28.24 -13.76 -4.32
CA LEU A 242 -27.06 -13.79 -5.18
C LEU A 242 -25.80 -14.10 -4.35
N SER A 243 -24.84 -14.83 -4.91
CA SER A 243 -23.60 -15.23 -4.27
C SER A 243 -22.47 -14.24 -4.56
N GLU A 244 -22.21 -13.34 -3.61
CA GLU A 244 -21.16 -12.31 -3.71
C GLU A 244 -21.22 -11.56 -5.06
N PRO A 245 -22.38 -10.99 -5.43
CA PRO A 245 -22.53 -10.35 -6.73
C PRO A 245 -21.61 -9.14 -6.82
N MET A 246 -20.83 -9.03 -7.88
CA MET A 246 -19.76 -8.02 -8.02
C MET A 246 -19.84 -7.22 -9.31
N GLY A 247 -20.87 -7.48 -10.10
CA GLY A 247 -21.24 -6.78 -11.31
C GLY A 247 -22.73 -6.88 -11.59
N LEU A 248 -23.25 -5.84 -12.24
CA LEU A 248 -24.65 -5.73 -12.62
C LEU A 248 -24.72 -4.91 -13.91
N THR A 249 -25.41 -5.43 -14.91
CA THR A 249 -25.62 -4.71 -16.18
C THR A 249 -26.91 -5.15 -16.87
N ILE A 250 -27.36 -4.37 -17.84
CA ILE A 250 -28.65 -4.55 -18.54
C ILE A 250 -28.42 -4.44 -20.05
N SER A 251 -29.05 -5.32 -20.83
CA SER A 251 -29.15 -5.21 -22.29
C SER A 251 -30.59 -5.41 -22.74
N GLY A 252 -31.22 -4.32 -23.20
CA GLY A 252 -32.66 -4.31 -23.47
C GLY A 252 -33.44 -4.55 -22.18
N GLU A 253 -34.23 -5.63 -22.14
CA GLU A 253 -34.98 -6.07 -20.94
C GLU A 253 -34.24 -7.13 -20.12
N ARG A 254 -33.08 -7.60 -20.60
CA ARG A 254 -32.31 -8.69 -19.98
C ARG A 254 -31.35 -8.12 -18.95
N VAL A 255 -31.24 -8.80 -17.80
CA VAL A 255 -30.48 -8.34 -16.63
C VAL A 255 -29.44 -9.39 -16.28
N PHE A 256 -28.19 -8.96 -16.15
CA PHE A 256 -27.06 -9.85 -15.92
C PHE A 256 -26.30 -9.47 -14.66
N VAL A 257 -25.92 -10.47 -13.88
CA VAL A 257 -25.14 -10.36 -12.65
C VAL A 257 -23.94 -11.29 -12.75
N THR A 258 -22.77 -10.79 -12.34
CA THR A 258 -21.57 -11.63 -12.19
C THR A 258 -21.41 -12.01 -10.71
N GLU A 259 -21.35 -13.31 -10.47
CA GLU A 259 -21.15 -13.95 -9.17
C GLU A 259 -19.82 -14.72 -9.21
N LYS A 260 -19.21 -15.01 -8.07
CA LYS A 260 -17.87 -15.60 -7.99
C LYS A 260 -17.59 -16.78 -8.93
N ASN A 261 -18.58 -17.64 -9.12
CA ASN A 261 -18.51 -18.90 -9.87
C ASN A 261 -19.33 -18.91 -11.17
N GLN A 262 -20.12 -17.86 -11.48
CA GLN A 262 -20.99 -17.85 -12.66
C GLN A 262 -21.41 -16.45 -13.11
N ALA A 263 -21.81 -16.34 -14.38
CA ALA A 263 -22.62 -15.24 -14.87
C ALA A 263 -24.10 -15.69 -14.86
N THR A 264 -24.97 -14.84 -14.32
CA THR A 264 -26.39 -15.14 -14.09
C THR A 264 -27.26 -14.15 -14.81
N GLU A 265 -28.29 -14.65 -15.49
CA GLU A 265 -29.40 -13.85 -16.01
C GLU A 265 -30.60 -13.94 -15.08
N LEU A 266 -31.16 -12.79 -14.73
CA LEU A 266 -32.36 -12.68 -13.91
C LEU A 266 -33.60 -12.57 -14.79
N ILE A 267 -34.63 -13.37 -14.49
CA ILE A 267 -35.88 -13.45 -15.25
C ILE A 267 -37.06 -13.18 -14.31
N ASP A 268 -37.85 -12.18 -14.69
CA ASP A 268 -39.15 -11.81 -14.10
C ASP A 268 -40.24 -12.57 -14.90
N GLU A 269 -40.79 -13.63 -14.32
CA GLU A 269 -41.70 -14.53 -15.05
C GLU A 269 -43.14 -13.99 -15.15
N ASP A 270 -43.57 -13.19 -14.16
CA ASP A 270 -44.95 -12.72 -14.04
C ASP A 270 -45.12 -11.22 -14.36
N GLY A 271 -44.02 -10.50 -14.54
CA GLY A 271 -43.97 -9.10 -14.91
C GLY A 271 -44.26 -8.14 -13.75
N ASP A 272 -44.16 -8.60 -12.50
CA ASP A 272 -44.39 -7.76 -11.31
C ASP A 272 -43.21 -6.83 -10.96
N GLY A 273 -42.09 -6.98 -11.68
CA GLY A 273 -40.86 -6.22 -11.49
C GLY A 273 -39.96 -6.74 -10.39
N LYS A 274 -40.16 -7.99 -9.94
CA LYS A 274 -39.23 -8.80 -9.15
C LYS A 274 -38.72 -9.97 -9.98
N PHE A 275 -37.63 -10.57 -9.54
CA PHE A 275 -36.98 -11.67 -10.25
C PHE A 275 -37.06 -12.95 -9.43
N GLU A 276 -37.74 -13.95 -9.97
CA GLU A 276 -37.94 -15.26 -9.33
C GLU A 276 -36.98 -16.31 -9.90
N THR A 277 -36.55 -16.14 -11.16
CA THR A 277 -35.75 -17.13 -11.88
C THR A 277 -34.33 -16.63 -12.16
N TYR A 278 -33.36 -17.47 -11.78
CA TYR A 278 -31.92 -17.19 -11.86
C TYR A 278 -31.31 -18.22 -12.80
N ARG A 279 -31.07 -17.83 -14.05
CA ARG A 279 -30.52 -18.71 -15.07
C ARG A 279 -29.01 -18.52 -15.13
N CYS A 280 -28.26 -19.57 -14.84
CA CYS A 280 -26.83 -19.60 -15.12
C CYS A 280 -26.61 -19.46 -16.64
N LEU A 281 -25.98 -18.36 -17.06
CA LEU A 281 -25.62 -18.10 -18.45
C LEU A 281 -24.31 -18.82 -18.80
N SER A 282 -23.32 -18.73 -17.91
CA SER A 282 -22.04 -19.43 -18.04
C SER A 282 -21.40 -19.66 -16.66
N HIS A 283 -20.65 -20.74 -16.55
CA HIS A 283 -19.82 -21.09 -15.39
C HIS A 283 -18.48 -21.71 -15.84
N ASP A 284 -17.98 -21.35 -17.03
CA ASP A 284 -16.84 -22.03 -17.69
C ASP A 284 -15.47 -21.78 -17.03
N TRP A 285 -15.44 -21.05 -15.92
CA TRP A 285 -14.24 -20.83 -15.11
C TRP A 285 -14.38 -21.47 -13.73
N GLU A 286 -13.28 -22.00 -13.22
CA GLU A 286 -13.26 -22.56 -11.88
C GLU A 286 -13.12 -21.45 -10.80
N SER A 287 -13.54 -21.77 -9.60
CA SER A 287 -13.38 -20.92 -8.42
C SER A 287 -12.99 -21.77 -7.22
N THR A 288 -12.17 -21.23 -6.33
CA THR A 288 -11.88 -21.85 -5.04
C THR A 288 -12.73 -21.21 -3.93
N LEU A 289 -12.62 -21.74 -2.72
CA LEU A 289 -13.18 -21.10 -1.52
C LEU A 289 -12.30 -19.97 -0.97
N ASP A 290 -11.27 -19.54 -1.71
CA ASP A 290 -10.40 -18.45 -1.28
C ASP A 290 -11.19 -17.15 -1.13
N TYR A 291 -10.97 -16.44 -0.03
CA TYR A 291 -11.73 -15.22 0.28
C TYR A 291 -11.40 -14.06 -0.67
N HIS A 292 -10.31 -14.13 -1.43
CA HIS A 292 -9.81 -13.06 -2.28
C HIS A 292 -10.03 -13.32 -3.79
N GLU A 293 -10.83 -14.33 -4.13
CA GLU A 293 -11.29 -14.63 -5.50
C GLU A 293 -12.67 -14.02 -5.77
N TYR A 294 -12.73 -13.06 -6.70
CA TYR A 294 -13.93 -12.32 -7.10
C TYR A 294 -14.04 -12.24 -8.63
N LEU A 295 -15.25 -11.91 -9.12
CA LEU A 295 -15.48 -11.47 -10.50
C LEU A 295 -15.93 -10.01 -10.51
N PHE A 296 -15.08 -9.07 -10.88
CA PHE A 296 -15.38 -7.65 -10.78
C PHE A 296 -16.08 -7.09 -12.02
N GLY A 297 -17.07 -6.25 -11.73
CA GLY A 297 -17.87 -5.49 -12.68
C GLY A 297 -18.84 -6.34 -13.49
N ALA A 298 -19.61 -5.67 -14.34
CA ALA A 298 -19.93 -6.20 -15.65
C ALA A 298 -20.21 -5.05 -16.63
N VAL A 299 -19.72 -5.16 -17.87
CA VAL A 299 -20.05 -4.24 -18.97
C VAL A 299 -20.53 -5.04 -20.18
N ILE A 300 -21.45 -4.49 -20.97
CA ILE A 300 -21.91 -5.10 -22.22
C ILE A 300 -21.39 -4.30 -23.40
N ARG A 301 -20.84 -5.02 -24.38
CA ARG A 301 -20.42 -4.47 -25.67
C ARG A 301 -20.63 -5.55 -26.73
N ASP A 302 -21.26 -5.22 -27.85
CA ASP A 302 -21.48 -6.13 -28.98
C ASP A 302 -22.11 -7.49 -28.59
N SER A 303 -23.18 -7.46 -27.81
CA SER A 303 -23.86 -8.66 -27.26
C SER A 303 -22.97 -9.58 -26.40
N LYS A 304 -21.86 -9.04 -25.89
CA LYS A 304 -20.93 -9.78 -25.04
C LYS A 304 -20.82 -9.11 -23.68
N LEU A 305 -20.88 -9.93 -22.64
CA LEU A 305 -20.71 -9.55 -21.24
C LEU A 305 -19.23 -9.67 -20.87
N TYR A 306 -18.62 -8.58 -20.40
CA TYR A 306 -17.23 -8.56 -19.97
C TYR A 306 -17.11 -8.30 -18.47
N PHE A 307 -16.21 -9.04 -17.82
CA PHE A 307 -15.84 -8.87 -16.41
C PHE A 307 -14.39 -9.30 -16.19
N SER A 308 -13.83 -8.94 -15.05
CA SER A 308 -12.45 -9.32 -14.68
C SER A 308 -12.44 -10.29 -13.49
N SER A 309 -11.53 -11.25 -13.46
CA SER A 309 -11.38 -12.20 -12.36
C SER A 309 -10.12 -11.91 -11.56
N SER A 310 -10.22 -11.88 -10.22
CA SER A 310 -9.04 -11.83 -9.35
C SER A 310 -8.47 -13.22 -9.09
N VAL A 311 -7.24 -13.24 -8.58
CA VAL A 311 -6.52 -14.44 -8.17
C VAL A 311 -6.72 -14.71 -6.67
N GLY A 312 -6.59 -15.98 -6.26
CA GLY A 312 -6.63 -16.37 -4.86
C GLY A 312 -5.36 -15.96 -4.12
N MET A 313 -5.48 -15.55 -2.86
CA MET A 313 -4.33 -15.06 -2.07
C MET A 313 -3.94 -16.01 -0.92
N ALA A 314 -4.70 -17.08 -0.70
CA ALA A 314 -4.66 -17.96 0.47
C ALA A 314 -4.86 -17.22 1.81
N ARG A 315 -5.19 -17.98 2.87
CA ARG A 315 -4.87 -17.52 4.23
C ARG A 315 -3.36 -17.55 4.36
N ARG A 316 -2.73 -16.41 4.65
CA ARG A 316 -1.27 -16.23 4.81
C ARG A 316 -0.60 -17.49 5.39
N GLY A 317 0.13 -18.24 4.56
CA GLY A 317 0.90 -19.42 4.98
C GLY A 317 0.43 -20.80 4.47
N LYS A 318 -0.50 -20.87 3.52
CA LYS A 318 -0.78 -22.08 2.74
C LYS A 318 -0.44 -21.88 1.27
N ASP A 319 -0.29 -22.97 0.52
CA ASP A 319 -0.07 -22.95 -0.93
C ASP A 319 -1.14 -22.09 -1.60
N ASN A 320 -0.73 -21.05 -2.34
CA ASN A 320 -1.60 -20.14 -3.10
C ASN A 320 -2.22 -20.86 -4.30
N TYR A 321 -2.98 -21.94 -4.07
CA TYR A 321 -3.63 -22.69 -5.14
C TYR A 321 -4.54 -21.77 -5.95
N GLN A 322 -4.28 -21.67 -7.24
CA GLN A 322 -5.07 -20.86 -8.16
C GLN A 322 -6.05 -21.76 -8.90
N ALA A 323 -7.32 -21.37 -8.95
CA ALA A 323 -8.23 -21.94 -9.94
C ALA A 323 -7.71 -21.61 -11.36
N PRO A 324 -7.80 -22.55 -12.32
CA PRO A 324 -7.52 -22.25 -13.73
C PRO A 324 -8.23 -20.97 -14.20
N LEU A 325 -7.57 -20.21 -15.07
CA LEU A 325 -8.10 -19.00 -15.73
C LEU A 325 -8.39 -17.80 -14.80
N ARG A 326 -8.05 -17.87 -13.51
CA ARG A 326 -8.08 -16.70 -12.61
C ARG A 326 -7.02 -15.66 -13.00
N GLY A 327 -7.32 -14.38 -12.75
CA GLY A 327 -6.45 -13.28 -13.18
C GLY A 327 -6.69 -12.86 -14.63
N SER A 328 -7.94 -12.92 -15.09
CA SER A 328 -8.32 -12.75 -16.50
C SER A 328 -9.32 -11.62 -16.72
N VAL A 329 -9.36 -11.10 -17.94
CA VAL A 329 -10.59 -10.51 -18.49
C VAL A 329 -11.33 -11.60 -19.23
N VAL A 330 -12.59 -11.81 -18.86
CA VAL A 330 -13.46 -12.84 -19.41
C VAL A 330 -14.58 -12.19 -20.19
N GLU A 331 -14.94 -12.81 -21.30
CA GLU A 331 -16.07 -12.45 -22.13
C GLU A 331 -17.05 -13.63 -22.21
N VAL A 332 -18.35 -13.34 -22.12
CA VAL A 332 -19.44 -14.32 -22.30
C VAL A 332 -20.45 -13.77 -23.30
N ASP A 333 -20.74 -14.53 -24.36
CA ASP A 333 -21.82 -14.20 -25.30
C ASP A 333 -23.17 -14.32 -24.60
N ILE A 334 -23.97 -13.25 -24.64
CA ILE A 334 -25.23 -13.21 -23.86
C ILE A 334 -26.32 -14.10 -24.45
N ASP A 335 -26.24 -14.52 -25.71
CA ASP A 335 -27.30 -15.28 -26.37
C ASP A 335 -27.09 -16.79 -26.23
N ASN A 336 -25.85 -17.26 -26.24
CA ASN A 336 -25.54 -18.70 -26.17
C ASN A 336 -24.71 -19.13 -24.95
N GLY A 337 -24.11 -18.19 -24.20
CA GLY A 337 -23.29 -18.47 -23.03
C GLY A 337 -21.84 -18.87 -23.34
N ASP A 338 -21.38 -18.79 -24.59
CA ASP A 338 -20.01 -19.12 -24.99
C ASP A 338 -19.01 -18.19 -24.30
N THR A 339 -17.97 -18.77 -23.70
CA THR A 339 -16.97 -18.04 -22.91
C THR A 339 -15.62 -17.94 -23.63
N GLU A 340 -15.01 -16.75 -23.63
CA GLU A 340 -13.65 -16.51 -24.13
C GLU A 340 -12.80 -15.75 -23.10
N ILE A 341 -11.49 -16.07 -23.05
CA ILE A 341 -10.51 -15.32 -22.25
C ILE A 341 -9.88 -14.24 -23.12
N VAL A 342 -10.17 -12.98 -22.82
CA VAL A 342 -9.69 -11.82 -23.59
C VAL A 342 -8.25 -11.46 -23.24
N ALA A 343 -7.90 -11.49 -21.96
CA ALA A 343 -6.56 -11.14 -21.49
C ALA A 343 -6.25 -11.81 -20.15
N GLY A 344 -4.98 -11.90 -19.77
CA GLY A 344 -4.53 -12.48 -18.52
C GLY A 344 -3.45 -11.67 -17.81
N GLY A 345 -2.95 -12.21 -16.68
CA GLY A 345 -1.91 -11.56 -15.88
C GLY A 345 -2.43 -10.40 -15.03
N LEU A 346 -3.68 -10.46 -14.61
CA LEU A 346 -4.27 -9.57 -13.60
C LEU A 346 -4.15 -10.17 -12.20
N ARG A 347 -4.09 -9.32 -11.17
CA ARG A 347 -4.00 -9.77 -9.77
C ARG A 347 -5.30 -9.57 -9.01
N THR A 348 -5.70 -8.32 -8.81
CA THR A 348 -6.96 -7.97 -8.14
C THR A 348 -7.56 -6.78 -8.90
N PRO A 349 -8.17 -7.07 -10.06
CA PRO A 349 -8.65 -6.05 -10.97
C PRO A 349 -10.03 -5.51 -10.54
N ASP A 350 -10.10 -4.70 -9.48
CA ASP A 350 -11.34 -4.23 -8.82
C ASP A 350 -12.17 -3.21 -9.64
N GLY A 351 -12.47 -3.57 -10.88
CA GLY A 351 -13.41 -2.85 -11.71
C GLY A 351 -13.07 -2.91 -13.19
N ILE A 352 -14.12 -3.05 -13.99
CA ILE A 352 -14.09 -2.94 -15.45
C ILE A 352 -15.09 -1.87 -15.88
N GLY A 353 -14.73 -1.10 -16.89
CA GLY A 353 -15.56 -0.01 -17.40
C GLY A 353 -15.27 0.32 -18.84
N LEU A 354 -16.15 1.12 -19.44
CA LEU A 354 -15.96 1.66 -20.78
C LEU A 354 -15.20 2.99 -20.71
N GLY A 355 -14.06 3.00 -21.38
CA GLY A 355 -13.23 4.16 -21.64
C GLY A 355 -13.66 4.94 -22.88
N PRO A 356 -12.89 5.98 -23.26
CA PRO A 356 -13.05 6.67 -24.53
C PRO A 356 -13.05 5.70 -25.72
N GLY A 357 -13.95 5.93 -26.68
CA GLY A 357 -14.09 5.09 -27.88
C GLY A 357 -14.56 3.66 -27.61
N ASP A 358 -15.34 3.44 -26.54
CA ASP A 358 -15.84 2.12 -26.09
C ASP A 358 -14.71 1.09 -25.82
N SER A 359 -13.53 1.61 -25.45
CA SER A 359 -12.40 0.81 -25.02
C SER A 359 -12.68 0.17 -23.66
N LEU A 360 -12.18 -1.05 -23.43
CA LEU A 360 -12.31 -1.72 -22.14
C LEU A 360 -11.17 -1.28 -21.23
N LEU A 361 -11.52 -0.70 -20.08
CA LEU A 361 -10.58 -0.26 -19.06
C LEU A 361 -10.72 -1.08 -17.78
N VAL A 362 -9.58 -1.41 -17.18
CA VAL A 362 -9.50 -2.15 -15.91
C VAL A 362 -8.54 -1.44 -14.97
N THR A 363 -8.90 -1.29 -13.70
CA THR A 363 -7.94 -0.94 -12.65
C THR A 363 -7.43 -2.21 -11.97
N ASP A 364 -6.13 -2.30 -11.68
CA ASP A 364 -5.54 -3.47 -11.02
C ASP A 364 -4.64 -3.05 -9.84
N ASN A 365 -4.71 -3.81 -8.76
CA ASN A 365 -4.08 -3.47 -7.49
C ASN A 365 -2.64 -4.01 -7.40
N GLN A 366 -1.78 -3.20 -6.77
CA GLN A 366 -0.39 -3.52 -6.45
C GLN A 366 -0.29 -4.83 -5.66
N GLY A 367 0.79 -5.59 -5.89
CA GLY A 367 1.12 -6.77 -5.10
C GLY A 367 2.32 -7.55 -5.63
N GLU A 368 2.32 -8.87 -5.46
CA GLU A 368 3.31 -9.74 -6.11
C GLU A 368 3.25 -9.52 -7.62
N TRP A 369 4.42 -9.40 -8.27
CA TRP A 369 4.57 -9.08 -9.69
C TRP A 369 4.05 -7.71 -10.15
N LEU A 370 3.22 -7.03 -9.35
CA LEU A 370 2.69 -5.70 -9.63
C LEU A 370 3.35 -4.67 -8.72
N PRO A 371 4.36 -3.93 -9.20
CA PRO A 371 5.10 -2.98 -8.37
C PRO A 371 4.27 -1.77 -7.91
N ALA A 372 3.23 -1.41 -8.66
CA ALA A 372 2.26 -0.36 -8.34
C ALA A 372 0.89 -0.70 -8.95
N ASN A 373 -0.15 0.08 -8.61
CA ASN A 373 -1.47 -0.10 -9.22
C ASN A 373 -1.45 0.37 -10.68
N LYS A 374 -2.44 -0.07 -11.45
CA LYS A 374 -2.52 0.16 -12.89
C LYS A 374 -3.91 0.61 -13.31
N LEU A 375 -3.97 1.48 -14.32
CA LEU A 375 -5.10 1.60 -15.23
C LEU A 375 -4.69 0.97 -16.57
N ILE A 376 -5.43 -0.05 -16.98
CA ILE A 376 -5.14 -0.93 -18.10
C ILE A 376 -6.12 -0.65 -19.23
N HIS A 377 -5.59 -0.47 -20.44
CA HIS A 377 -6.37 -0.57 -21.66
C HIS A 377 -6.32 -2.02 -22.14
N VAL A 378 -7.46 -2.73 -22.06
CA VAL A 378 -7.55 -4.17 -22.34
C VAL A 378 -7.38 -4.44 -23.84
N GLN A 379 -6.51 -5.39 -24.15
CA GLN A 379 -6.16 -5.84 -25.50
C GLN A 379 -6.29 -7.36 -25.56
N GLN A 380 -6.74 -7.88 -26.70
CA GLN A 380 -6.89 -9.31 -26.95
C GLN A 380 -5.55 -10.04 -26.77
N ASP A 381 -5.60 -11.17 -26.09
CA ASP A 381 -4.49 -12.07 -25.73
C ASP A 381 -3.35 -11.41 -24.94
N ALA A 382 -3.58 -10.23 -24.34
CA ALA A 382 -2.53 -9.50 -23.61
C ALA A 382 -2.19 -10.13 -22.26
N PHE A 383 -0.96 -9.87 -21.80
CA PHE A 383 -0.44 -10.30 -20.51
C PHE A 383 -0.05 -9.08 -19.65
N TYR A 384 -0.67 -8.89 -18.49
CA TYR A 384 -0.49 -7.70 -17.65
C TYR A 384 0.45 -7.88 -16.45
N GLN A 385 1.45 -8.75 -16.56
CA GLN A 385 2.58 -8.96 -15.64
C GLN A 385 2.35 -9.89 -14.44
N PHE A 386 1.13 -10.00 -13.86
CA PHE A 386 0.93 -10.95 -12.75
C PHE A 386 1.21 -12.38 -13.21
N ARG A 387 2.03 -13.15 -12.49
CA ARG A 387 2.24 -14.58 -12.79
C ARG A 387 1.63 -15.42 -11.68
N SER A 388 0.72 -16.31 -12.04
CA SER A 388 0.17 -17.28 -11.08
C SER A 388 1.25 -18.29 -10.67
N VAL A 389 1.04 -18.97 -9.54
CA VAL A 389 1.72 -20.26 -9.31
C VAL A 389 0.96 -21.36 -10.05
N PRO A 390 1.54 -22.55 -10.31
CA PRO A 390 0.87 -23.63 -11.01
C PRO A 390 -0.58 -23.90 -10.48
N PRO A 391 -1.58 -24.06 -11.37
CA PRO A 391 -1.45 -24.07 -12.84
C PRO A 391 -1.16 -22.67 -13.42
N TRP A 392 -0.20 -22.62 -14.34
CA TRP A 392 0.16 -21.40 -15.05
C TRP A 392 -1.02 -20.93 -15.90
N HIS A 393 -1.27 -19.62 -15.91
CA HIS A 393 -2.29 -19.07 -16.78
C HIS A 393 -1.84 -19.21 -18.26
N PRO A 394 -2.73 -19.59 -19.21
CA PRO A 394 -2.36 -19.78 -20.62
C PRO A 394 -1.72 -18.55 -21.29
N LEU A 395 -2.02 -17.36 -20.76
CA LEU A 395 -1.52 -16.07 -21.22
C LEU A 395 -0.32 -15.55 -20.40
N ASP A 396 0.31 -16.33 -19.52
CA ASP A 396 1.50 -15.92 -18.74
C ASP A 396 2.79 -15.82 -19.59
N ARG A 397 2.73 -15.05 -20.68
CA ARG A 397 3.76 -14.95 -21.71
C ARG A 397 4.48 -13.60 -21.68
N PRO A 398 5.81 -13.55 -21.49
CA PRO A 398 6.59 -12.33 -21.66
C PRO A 398 6.73 -11.95 -23.15
N PRO A 399 6.89 -10.65 -23.50
CA PRO A 399 6.92 -9.50 -22.58
C PRO A 399 5.51 -9.10 -22.11
N ALA A 400 5.42 -8.51 -20.92
CA ALA A 400 4.16 -7.96 -20.44
C ALA A 400 3.76 -6.70 -21.24
N THR A 401 2.45 -6.51 -21.37
CA THR A 401 1.86 -5.28 -21.91
C THR A 401 1.88 -4.21 -20.81
N PRO A 402 2.44 -3.01 -21.07
CA PRO A 402 2.45 -1.95 -20.07
C PRO A 402 1.03 -1.44 -19.81
N PRO A 403 0.74 -0.92 -18.60
CA PRO A 403 -0.53 -0.24 -18.35
C PRO A 403 -0.63 1.04 -19.16
N ALA A 404 -1.85 1.51 -19.41
CA ALA A 404 -2.06 2.84 -19.99
C ALA A 404 -1.56 3.92 -19.01
N VAL A 405 -1.86 3.75 -17.72
CA VAL A 405 -1.39 4.67 -16.67
C VAL A 405 -0.95 3.86 -15.44
N TRP A 406 0.26 4.09 -14.97
CA TRP A 406 0.67 3.68 -13.63
C TRP A 406 0.00 4.56 -12.58
N LEU A 407 -0.47 3.94 -11.50
CA LEU A 407 -1.12 4.59 -10.38
C LEU A 407 -0.27 4.37 -9.11
N PRO A 408 0.73 5.24 -8.84
CA PRO A 408 1.68 5.06 -7.76
C PRO A 408 1.02 4.81 -6.39
N GLN A 409 1.40 3.68 -5.77
CA GLN A 409 0.87 3.20 -4.50
C GLN A 409 1.11 4.23 -3.38
N GLY A 410 0.05 4.62 -2.67
CA GLY A 410 0.11 5.55 -1.53
C GLY A 410 0.31 7.02 -1.90
N GLU A 411 0.60 7.34 -3.16
CA GLU A 411 0.76 8.70 -3.65
C GLU A 411 -0.54 9.22 -4.30
N ILE A 412 -1.19 8.40 -5.13
CA ILE A 412 -2.45 8.75 -5.81
C ILE A 412 -3.55 7.68 -5.67
N ALA A 413 -3.17 6.43 -5.48
CA ALA A 413 -4.09 5.30 -5.33
C ALA A 413 -3.49 4.24 -4.41
N ALA A 414 -4.33 3.37 -3.86
CA ALA A 414 -3.93 2.20 -3.07
C ALA A 414 -4.76 0.96 -3.38
N SER A 415 -6.02 1.12 -3.80
CA SER A 415 -6.92 0.06 -4.23
C SER A 415 -7.93 0.66 -5.24
N PRO A 416 -7.47 1.11 -6.41
CA PRO A 416 -8.31 1.81 -7.39
C PRO A 416 -9.45 0.92 -7.90
N THR A 417 -10.64 1.51 -8.02
CA THR A 417 -11.87 0.80 -8.34
C THR A 417 -12.39 1.12 -9.75
N GLN A 418 -13.64 0.72 -10.06
CA GLN A 418 -14.25 0.85 -11.38
C GLN A 418 -13.93 2.17 -12.12
N PRO A 419 -13.27 2.10 -13.29
CA PRO A 419 -13.07 3.27 -14.14
C PRO A 419 -14.36 3.59 -14.91
N ILE A 420 -14.70 4.87 -15.04
CA ILE A 420 -15.82 5.35 -15.87
C ILE A 420 -15.41 6.59 -16.66
N THR A 421 -15.96 6.77 -17.86
CA THR A 421 -15.73 7.97 -18.67
C THR A 421 -16.75 9.06 -18.30
N LEU A 422 -16.26 10.28 -18.04
CA LEU A 422 -17.12 11.42 -17.72
C LEU A 422 -17.83 11.96 -18.98
N PRO A 423 -19.14 12.26 -18.90
CA PRO A 423 -19.92 12.72 -20.05
C PRO A 423 -19.70 14.21 -20.33
N GLU A 424 -20.18 14.68 -21.48
CA GLU A 424 -20.13 16.09 -21.93
C GLU A 424 -20.68 17.08 -20.89
N SER A 425 -21.65 16.67 -20.06
CA SER A 425 -22.23 17.54 -19.03
C SER A 425 -21.26 17.88 -17.89
N TRP A 426 -20.10 17.21 -17.80
CA TRP A 426 -19.04 17.52 -16.84
C TRP A 426 -18.08 18.61 -17.34
N GLY A 427 -18.43 19.29 -18.45
CA GLY A 427 -17.75 20.48 -18.94
C GLY A 427 -16.28 20.18 -19.29
N PRO A 428 -15.31 20.87 -18.69
CA PRO A 428 -13.90 20.70 -19.05
C PRO A 428 -13.37 19.28 -18.76
N PHE A 429 -14.03 18.51 -17.90
CA PHE A 429 -13.63 17.14 -17.56
C PHE A 429 -14.26 16.07 -18.46
N ALA A 430 -15.03 16.46 -19.48
CA ALA A 430 -15.63 15.52 -20.43
C ALA A 430 -14.57 14.63 -21.08
N GLY A 431 -14.84 13.33 -21.17
CA GLY A 431 -13.92 12.34 -21.72
C GLY A 431 -12.78 11.91 -20.78
N HIS A 432 -12.63 12.52 -19.60
CA HIS A 432 -11.72 12.02 -18.58
C HIS A 432 -12.22 10.71 -17.99
N VAL A 433 -11.30 9.84 -17.60
CA VAL A 433 -11.61 8.60 -16.87
C VAL A 433 -11.60 8.92 -15.38
N LEU A 434 -12.75 8.85 -14.73
CA LEU A 434 -12.89 8.94 -13.28
C LEU A 434 -12.82 7.54 -12.66
N PHE A 435 -12.18 7.40 -11.51
CA PHE A 435 -12.25 6.19 -10.71
C PHE A 435 -12.24 6.52 -9.21
N GLY A 436 -12.73 5.58 -8.41
CA GLY A 436 -12.68 5.65 -6.95
C GLY A 436 -11.52 4.83 -6.41
N ASP A 437 -11.45 4.74 -5.09
CA ASP A 437 -10.46 3.90 -4.44
C ASP A 437 -11.02 3.32 -3.12
N ALA A 438 -10.90 2.00 -2.95
CA ALA A 438 -11.41 1.27 -1.80
C ALA A 438 -10.50 1.38 -0.56
N THR A 439 -9.35 2.04 -0.64
CA THR A 439 -8.36 2.22 0.43
C THR A 439 -7.85 3.65 0.57
N PHE A 440 -7.21 4.18 -0.47
CA PHE A 440 -6.82 5.59 -0.56
C PHE A 440 -8.07 6.45 -0.39
N GLY A 441 -9.20 6.08 -1.01
CA GLY A 441 -10.46 6.82 -0.95
C GLY A 441 -10.47 8.05 -1.86
N GLY A 442 -11.64 8.68 -1.96
CA GLY A 442 -11.82 9.84 -2.81
C GLY A 442 -12.09 9.47 -4.26
N LEU A 443 -11.89 10.45 -5.14
CA LEU A 443 -11.99 10.32 -6.58
C LEU A 443 -10.69 10.83 -7.21
N GLN A 444 -10.23 10.09 -8.20
CA GLN A 444 -9.09 10.43 -9.04
C GLN A 444 -9.53 10.47 -10.50
N ARG A 445 -8.80 11.21 -11.32
CA ARG A 445 -9.06 11.26 -12.77
C ARG A 445 -7.81 10.96 -13.56
N ALA A 446 -7.99 10.23 -14.65
CA ALA A 446 -6.98 9.99 -15.65
C ALA A 446 -7.40 10.57 -17.00
N VAL A 447 -6.43 11.04 -17.76
CA VAL A 447 -6.62 11.49 -19.15
C VAL A 447 -5.76 10.60 -20.02
N LEU A 448 -6.40 9.92 -20.97
CA LEU A 448 -5.75 9.02 -21.89
C LEU A 448 -5.45 9.73 -23.21
N GLU A 449 -4.32 9.37 -23.82
CA GLU A 449 -3.99 9.69 -25.19
C GLU A 449 -3.42 8.48 -25.93
N GLU A 450 -3.59 8.48 -27.25
CA GLU A 450 -2.97 7.50 -28.12
C GLU A 450 -1.80 8.14 -28.86
N SER A 451 -0.63 7.52 -28.75
CA SER A 451 0.60 7.91 -29.45
C SER A 451 1.11 6.73 -30.26
N GLU A 452 1.05 6.84 -31.59
CA GLU A 452 1.53 5.81 -32.52
C GLU A 452 0.95 4.41 -32.22
N GLY A 453 -0.36 4.32 -31.96
CA GLY A 453 -1.06 3.07 -31.64
C GLY A 453 -0.89 2.59 -30.19
N VAL A 454 -0.17 3.33 -29.35
CA VAL A 454 0.03 3.01 -27.93
C VAL A 454 -0.81 3.94 -27.06
N VAL A 455 -1.71 3.37 -26.27
CA VAL A 455 -2.48 4.11 -25.26
C VAL A 455 -1.62 4.38 -24.04
N GLN A 456 -1.62 5.61 -23.58
CA GLN A 456 -0.89 6.09 -22.40
C GLN A 456 -1.61 7.29 -21.78
N GLY A 457 -1.13 7.85 -20.68
CA GLY A 457 -1.77 9.04 -20.12
C GLY A 457 -1.24 9.50 -18.77
N ALA A 458 -1.96 10.46 -18.20
CA ALA A 458 -1.68 11.01 -16.88
C ALA A 458 -2.83 10.82 -15.90
N VAL A 459 -2.49 10.64 -14.63
CA VAL A 459 -3.42 10.65 -13.49
C VAL A 459 -3.22 11.90 -12.65
N PHE A 460 -4.34 12.43 -12.15
CA PHE A 460 -4.44 13.65 -11.36
C PHE A 460 -5.28 13.41 -10.09
N PRO A 461 -4.91 14.03 -8.96
CA PRO A 461 -5.82 14.15 -7.81
C PRO A 461 -7.06 14.92 -8.23
N PHE A 462 -8.25 14.52 -7.76
CA PHE A 462 -9.48 15.23 -8.08
C PHE A 462 -10.27 15.65 -6.85
N SER A 463 -10.76 14.72 -6.02
CA SER A 463 -11.60 15.07 -4.86
C SER A 463 -11.41 14.13 -3.67
N GLN A 464 -11.41 14.69 -2.47
CA GLN A 464 -11.43 13.94 -1.21
C GLN A 464 -12.62 14.37 -0.33
N GLY A 465 -12.56 14.13 0.98
CA GLY A 465 -13.58 14.56 1.94
C GLY A 465 -14.94 13.86 1.80
N PHE A 466 -15.00 12.69 1.16
CA PHE A 466 -16.20 11.85 1.13
C PHE A 466 -16.21 10.90 2.34
N GLN A 467 -17.42 10.55 2.79
CA GLN A 467 -17.62 9.53 3.83
C GLN A 467 -17.39 8.11 3.30
N HIS A 468 -17.78 7.84 2.05
CA HIS A 468 -17.74 6.51 1.45
C HIS A 468 -16.45 6.23 0.68
N LEU A 469 -16.12 4.95 0.55
CA LEU A 469 -15.09 4.45 -0.38
C LEU A 469 -15.72 3.84 -1.59
N PHE A 470 -15.62 4.58 -2.69
CA PHE A 470 -16.32 4.26 -3.91
C PHE A 470 -15.72 3.04 -4.60
N HIS A 471 -16.60 2.12 -4.94
CA HIS A 471 -16.32 0.83 -5.54
C HIS A 471 -17.02 0.66 -6.88
N ARG A 472 -18.26 1.17 -7.00
CA ARG A 472 -19.04 1.14 -8.25
C ARG A 472 -19.67 2.49 -8.56
N PHE A 473 -19.93 2.70 -9.84
CA PHE A 473 -20.50 3.94 -10.34
C PHE A 473 -21.64 3.70 -11.34
N ALA A 474 -22.59 4.62 -11.37
CA ALA A 474 -23.56 4.75 -12.46
C ALA A 474 -23.78 6.23 -12.77
N LEU A 475 -23.95 6.55 -14.06
CA LEU A 475 -24.20 7.89 -14.56
C LEU A 475 -25.61 7.98 -15.11
N THR A 476 -26.34 9.05 -14.77
CA THR A 476 -27.59 9.39 -15.44
C THR A 476 -27.32 10.01 -16.81
N GLN A 477 -28.36 10.14 -17.65
CA GLN A 477 -28.25 10.82 -18.94
C GLN A 477 -27.85 12.29 -18.80
N GLU A 478 -28.26 12.93 -17.71
CA GLU A 478 -27.92 14.31 -17.35
C GLU A 478 -26.51 14.43 -16.76
N GLY A 479 -25.87 13.31 -16.44
CA GLY A 479 -24.52 13.23 -15.87
C GLY A 479 -24.47 13.42 -14.36
N GLU A 480 -25.56 13.15 -13.63
CA GLU A 480 -25.44 12.93 -12.19
C GLU A 480 -24.76 11.58 -11.94
N LEU A 481 -23.78 11.57 -11.04
CA LEU A 481 -22.98 10.39 -10.72
C LEU A 481 -23.48 9.78 -9.41
N TYR A 482 -23.88 8.51 -9.46
CA TYR A 482 -24.15 7.71 -8.27
C TYR A 482 -22.93 6.84 -8.00
N ALA A 483 -22.44 6.89 -6.76
CA ALA A 483 -21.22 6.23 -6.34
C ALA A 483 -21.51 5.32 -5.14
N GLY A 484 -21.39 4.01 -5.39
CA GLY A 484 -21.62 2.96 -4.42
C GLY A 484 -20.37 2.70 -3.60
N GLY A 485 -20.51 2.80 -2.29
CA GLY A 485 -19.47 2.51 -1.32
C GLY A 485 -19.53 1.06 -0.87
N ILE A 486 -18.45 0.31 -1.06
CA ILE A 486 -18.39 -1.10 -0.62
C ILE A 486 -18.12 -1.23 0.88
N ALA A 487 -17.54 -0.19 1.51
CA ALA A 487 -16.85 -0.22 2.81
C ALA A 487 -16.71 -1.64 3.37
N ARG A 488 -15.57 -2.29 3.10
CA ARG A 488 -15.35 -3.69 3.45
C ARG A 488 -15.73 -3.94 4.92
N GLY A 489 -16.85 -4.63 5.12
CA GLY A 489 -17.13 -5.38 6.34
C GLY A 489 -16.59 -6.79 6.14
N ASN A 490 -15.90 -7.41 7.10
CA ASN A 490 -15.87 -7.14 8.56
C ASN A 490 -14.45 -6.88 9.11
N ASP A 491 -13.60 -6.20 8.33
CA ASP A 491 -12.19 -6.53 8.33
C ASP A 491 -11.25 -5.29 8.36
N TRP A 492 -10.71 -5.03 9.55
CA TRP A 492 -9.30 -4.70 9.79
C TRP A 492 -8.67 -3.34 9.47
N ASP A 493 -9.36 -2.35 8.89
CA ASP A 493 -9.03 -0.90 8.94
C ASP A 493 -9.99 -0.14 8.03
N PHE A 494 -10.87 0.76 8.51
CA PHE A 494 -11.52 1.88 7.77
C PHE A 494 -12.58 2.61 8.65
N ILE A 495 -12.18 3.25 9.76
CA ILE A 495 -13.13 3.69 10.82
C ILE A 495 -13.52 5.17 10.71
N ASP A 496 -14.15 5.51 9.60
CA ASP A 496 -15.18 6.55 9.48
C ASP A 496 -16.00 6.29 8.21
N ARG A 497 -15.77 5.13 7.58
CA ARG A 497 -16.07 4.92 6.18
C ARG A 497 -17.20 3.96 6.08
N VAL A 498 -18.28 4.56 5.66
CA VAL A 498 -19.61 3.99 5.65
C VAL A 498 -19.77 3.31 4.29
N SER A 499 -20.31 2.10 4.25
CA SER A 499 -20.82 1.52 3.02
C SER A 499 -22.15 2.18 2.74
N GLY A 500 -22.39 2.60 1.51
CA GLY A 500 -23.53 3.45 1.23
C GLY A 500 -23.59 3.88 -0.22
N LEU A 501 -24.43 4.87 -0.49
CA LEU A 501 -24.68 5.36 -1.83
C LEU A 501 -24.61 6.88 -1.77
N THR A 502 -23.70 7.46 -2.53
CA THR A 502 -23.56 8.91 -2.65
C THR A 502 -24.03 9.35 -4.02
N ARG A 503 -24.89 10.37 -4.06
CA ARG A 503 -25.14 11.12 -5.29
C ARG A 503 -24.14 12.27 -5.37
N ILE A 504 -23.46 12.41 -6.49
CA ILE A 504 -22.46 13.44 -6.78
C ILE A 504 -22.91 14.19 -8.03
N ARG A 505 -22.94 15.52 -7.93
CA ARG A 505 -23.34 16.41 -9.02
C ARG A 505 -22.22 17.40 -9.32
N TYR A 506 -21.87 17.50 -10.59
CA TYR A 506 -21.01 18.57 -11.08
C TYR A 506 -21.78 19.90 -11.10
N THR A 507 -21.26 20.92 -10.43
CA THR A 507 -21.95 22.21 -10.27
C THR A 507 -21.65 23.21 -11.39
N GLY A 508 -20.64 22.94 -12.22
CA GLY A 508 -20.13 23.89 -13.21
C GLY A 508 -19.27 25.01 -12.62
N GLN A 509 -18.98 24.99 -11.31
CA GLN A 509 -18.09 25.97 -10.71
C GLN A 509 -16.68 25.85 -11.30
N GLU A 510 -16.13 26.98 -11.77
CA GLU A 510 -14.75 27.03 -12.26
C GLU A 510 -13.76 26.83 -11.10
N VAL A 511 -12.79 25.94 -11.30
CA VAL A 511 -11.70 25.65 -10.36
C VAL A 511 -10.41 25.58 -11.15
N PHE A 512 -9.35 26.23 -10.68
CA PHE A 512 -8.05 26.26 -11.36
C PHE A 512 -7.20 25.02 -11.03
N GLU A 513 -6.92 24.19 -12.03
CA GLU A 513 -6.13 22.97 -11.89
C GLU A 513 -5.55 22.47 -13.24
N PRO A 514 -4.55 21.57 -13.24
CA PRO A 514 -4.06 20.92 -14.46
C PRO A 514 -5.12 19.99 -15.04
N LEU A 515 -5.65 20.31 -16.21
CA LEU A 515 -6.73 19.57 -16.86
C LEU A 515 -6.24 18.30 -17.57
N ALA A 516 -5.16 18.39 -18.34
CA ALA A 516 -4.61 17.29 -19.10
C ALA A 516 -3.08 17.42 -19.21
N ALA A 517 -2.41 16.32 -19.54
CA ALA A 517 -0.99 16.33 -19.89
C ALA A 517 -0.77 15.45 -21.13
N ARG A 518 0.12 15.89 -22.03
CA ARG A 518 0.44 15.20 -23.28
C ARG A 518 1.93 15.17 -23.52
N VAL A 519 2.45 14.01 -23.90
CA VAL A 519 3.86 13.89 -24.22
C VAL A 519 4.13 14.45 -25.62
N ARG A 520 5.26 15.14 -25.76
CA ARG A 520 5.83 15.63 -27.02
C ARG A 520 7.19 14.97 -27.23
N SER A 521 7.76 15.10 -28.42
CA SER A 521 9.05 14.45 -28.73
C SER A 521 10.23 14.96 -27.88
N ASN A 522 10.08 16.12 -27.24
CA ASN A 522 11.12 16.79 -26.43
C ASN A 522 10.63 17.24 -25.04
N GLY A 523 9.44 16.81 -24.59
CA GLY A 523 8.93 17.25 -23.29
C GLY A 523 7.48 16.90 -23.00
N LEU A 524 6.90 17.59 -22.01
CA LEU A 524 5.54 17.38 -21.54
C LEU A 524 4.73 18.67 -21.63
N GLU A 525 3.60 18.64 -22.32
CA GLU A 525 2.63 19.73 -22.37
C GLU A 525 1.57 19.52 -21.28
N ILE A 526 1.37 20.51 -20.42
CA ILE A 526 0.35 20.52 -19.38
C ILE A 526 -0.71 21.56 -19.76
N GLU A 527 -1.97 21.15 -19.79
CA GLU A 527 -3.13 22.01 -20.03
C GLU A 527 -3.83 22.31 -18.71
N PHE A 528 -4.38 23.51 -18.56
CA PHE A 528 -5.05 24.00 -17.35
C PHE A 528 -6.53 24.34 -17.62
N SER A 529 -7.37 24.14 -16.61
CA SER A 529 -8.80 24.43 -16.66
C SER A 529 -9.13 25.92 -16.85
N MET A 530 -8.20 26.81 -16.52
CA MET A 530 -8.32 28.26 -16.64
C MET A 530 -7.01 28.87 -17.18
N PRO A 531 -7.05 30.07 -17.79
CA PRO A 531 -5.83 30.78 -18.17
C PRO A 531 -4.99 31.11 -16.94
N LEU A 532 -3.67 31.00 -17.07
CA LEU A 532 -2.68 31.48 -16.10
C LEU A 532 -2.72 33.01 -16.00
N ALA A 533 -2.33 33.54 -14.84
CA ALA A 533 -2.12 34.97 -14.69
C ALA A 533 -1.09 35.50 -15.69
N GLU A 534 -1.25 36.76 -16.11
CA GLU A 534 -0.29 37.39 -17.02
C GLU A 534 1.11 37.38 -16.39
N GLY A 535 2.06 36.75 -17.09
CA GLY A 535 3.44 36.65 -16.65
C GLY A 535 3.81 35.36 -15.92
N SER A 536 2.84 34.56 -15.49
CA SER A 536 3.06 33.32 -14.74
C SER A 536 3.32 32.10 -15.64
N GLY A 537 3.93 31.04 -15.07
CA GLY A 537 4.15 29.74 -15.74
C GLY A 537 5.39 29.64 -16.63
N TRP A 538 6.15 30.72 -16.78
CA TRP A 538 7.36 30.76 -17.61
C TRP A 538 8.64 30.35 -16.88
N ASP A 539 8.60 30.18 -15.56
CA ASP A 539 9.77 29.85 -14.75
C ASP A 539 9.93 28.32 -14.61
N PRO A 540 11.00 27.71 -15.15
CA PRO A 540 11.28 26.29 -14.98
C PRO A 540 11.35 25.84 -13.51
N GLU A 541 11.78 26.71 -12.58
CA GLU A 541 11.85 26.40 -11.15
C GLU A 541 10.47 26.28 -10.49
N SER A 542 9.39 26.66 -11.18
CA SER A 542 8.00 26.42 -10.73
C SER A 542 7.57 24.97 -10.88
N TYR A 543 8.38 24.11 -11.51
CA TYR A 543 8.05 22.73 -11.83
C TYR A 543 9.11 21.79 -11.26
N PHE A 544 8.75 21.04 -10.22
CA PHE A 544 9.61 19.99 -9.69
C PHE A 544 9.29 18.67 -10.40
N VAL A 545 10.24 18.19 -11.21
CA VAL A 545 10.05 17.00 -12.05
C VAL A 545 10.92 15.85 -11.56
N THR A 546 10.30 14.69 -11.36
CA THR A 546 11.00 13.43 -11.09
C THR A 546 10.58 12.34 -12.07
N GLN A 547 11.49 11.43 -12.38
CA GLN A 547 11.26 10.31 -13.28
C GLN A 547 11.68 8.99 -12.65
N TRP A 548 10.96 7.90 -12.93
CA TRP A 548 11.32 6.54 -12.53
C TRP A 548 10.65 5.48 -13.42
N GLY A 549 11.25 4.30 -13.49
CA GLY A 549 10.56 3.09 -13.94
C GLY A 549 10.14 2.21 -12.77
N TYR A 550 9.46 1.11 -13.08
CA TYR A 550 9.13 0.07 -12.11
C TYR A 550 9.79 -1.25 -12.48
N GLN A 551 10.19 -2.01 -11.46
CA GLN A 551 10.72 -3.37 -11.62
C GLN A 551 9.85 -4.36 -10.84
N ALA A 552 9.23 -5.29 -11.58
CA ALA A 552 8.37 -6.32 -11.02
C ALA A 552 9.19 -7.42 -10.34
N THR A 553 8.69 -7.94 -9.22
CA THR A 553 9.34 -9.02 -8.49
C THR A 553 8.32 -10.06 -8.04
N GLN A 554 8.75 -11.30 -7.80
CA GLN A 554 7.94 -12.34 -7.15
C GLN A 554 7.49 -11.96 -5.73
N THR A 555 8.11 -10.96 -5.11
CA THR A 555 7.71 -10.44 -3.80
C THR A 555 6.64 -9.36 -3.93
N TYR A 556 5.90 -9.14 -2.84
CA TYR A 556 4.86 -8.12 -2.82
C TYR A 556 5.47 -6.72 -3.06
N GLY A 557 5.06 -6.08 -4.15
CA GLY A 557 5.53 -4.77 -4.58
C GLY A 557 6.80 -4.82 -5.41
N GLY A 558 7.33 -3.63 -5.67
CA GLY A 558 8.55 -3.47 -6.41
C GLY A 558 9.10 -2.06 -6.28
N ALA A 559 10.40 -1.93 -6.49
CA ALA A 559 11.09 -0.67 -6.34
C ALA A 559 10.77 0.28 -7.51
N LYS A 560 10.76 1.59 -7.21
CA LYS A 560 11.01 2.62 -8.21
C LYS A 560 12.48 2.51 -8.62
N VAL A 561 12.74 2.29 -9.90
CA VAL A 561 14.10 2.18 -10.45
C VAL A 561 14.44 3.41 -11.28
N ARG A 562 15.73 3.72 -11.36
CA ARG A 562 16.23 4.92 -12.09
C ARG A 562 15.57 6.22 -11.59
N TYR A 563 15.22 6.25 -10.30
CA TYR A 563 14.54 7.38 -9.68
C TYR A 563 15.46 8.59 -9.62
N ARG A 564 15.08 9.67 -10.31
CA ARG A 564 15.91 10.87 -10.48
C ARG A 564 15.08 12.13 -10.55
N GLN A 565 15.69 13.25 -10.19
CA GLN A 565 15.17 14.57 -10.50
C GLN A 565 15.61 14.92 -11.92
N THR A 566 14.69 15.48 -12.71
CA THR A 566 14.99 15.94 -14.06
C THR A 566 14.93 17.45 -14.09
N GLU A 567 15.95 18.06 -14.68
CA GLU A 567 15.95 19.50 -14.91
C GLU A 567 14.93 19.86 -15.99
N VAL A 568 14.16 20.91 -15.73
CA VAL A 568 13.27 21.52 -16.72
C VAL A 568 14.11 22.53 -17.51
N ALA A 569 14.45 22.22 -18.75
CA ALA A 569 15.34 23.07 -19.56
C ALA A 569 14.69 24.42 -19.89
N SER A 570 13.39 24.41 -20.15
CA SER A 570 12.58 25.60 -20.37
C SER A 570 11.10 25.34 -20.08
N ALA A 571 10.35 26.39 -19.77
CA ALA A 571 8.90 26.38 -19.62
C ALA A 571 8.29 27.43 -20.56
N THR A 572 7.41 26.99 -21.46
CA THR A 572 6.78 27.85 -22.47
C THR A 572 5.28 27.90 -22.28
N VAL A 573 4.72 29.10 -22.14
CA VAL A 573 3.28 29.30 -21.97
C VAL A 573 2.61 29.57 -23.31
N SER A 574 1.47 28.92 -23.58
CA SER A 574 0.69 29.14 -24.80
C SER A 574 0.10 30.56 -24.87
N SER A 575 -0.28 30.98 -26.08
CA SER A 575 -0.86 32.32 -26.31
C SER A 575 -2.16 32.58 -25.54
N ASP A 576 -2.99 31.56 -25.33
CA ASP A 576 -4.21 31.61 -24.53
C ASP A 576 -3.96 31.43 -23.01
N ARG A 577 -2.70 31.25 -22.62
CA ARG A 577 -2.23 30.99 -21.24
C ARG A 577 -2.85 29.76 -20.58
N ARG A 578 -3.44 28.85 -21.35
CA ARG A 578 -4.05 27.61 -20.82
C ARG A 578 -3.11 26.42 -20.88
N LYS A 579 -1.93 26.54 -21.48
CA LYS A 579 -0.95 25.45 -21.58
C LYS A 579 0.43 25.91 -21.19
N VAL A 580 1.17 25.00 -20.58
CA VAL A 580 2.61 25.11 -20.33
C VAL A 580 3.30 23.90 -20.91
N PHE A 581 4.23 24.13 -21.83
CA PHE A 581 5.15 23.11 -22.31
C PHE A 581 6.43 23.12 -21.47
N LEU A 582 6.76 21.98 -20.88
CA LEU A 582 8.01 21.73 -20.15
C LEU A 582 8.96 20.98 -21.07
N GLU A 583 10.09 21.58 -21.41
CA GLU A 583 11.15 20.92 -22.17
C GLU A 583 11.93 19.97 -21.26
N LEU A 584 11.84 18.66 -21.53
CA LEU A 584 12.42 17.58 -20.74
C LEU A 584 13.33 16.73 -21.64
N PRO A 585 14.65 17.00 -21.69
CA PRO A 585 15.55 16.36 -22.65
C PRO A 585 15.80 14.86 -22.39
N GLU A 586 15.50 14.34 -21.20
CA GLU A 586 15.84 12.97 -20.76
C GLU A 586 14.61 12.10 -20.44
N MET A 587 13.56 12.19 -21.26
CA MET A 587 12.41 11.29 -21.13
C MET A 587 12.72 9.89 -21.67
N ILE A 588 12.29 8.87 -20.93
CA ILE A 588 12.55 7.46 -21.27
C ILE A 588 11.21 6.71 -21.35
N GLU A 589 11.02 5.93 -22.42
CA GLU A 589 9.86 5.04 -22.53
C GLU A 589 9.89 3.93 -21.46
N GLY A 590 8.71 3.60 -20.92
CA GLY A 590 8.52 2.71 -19.78
C GLY A 590 8.65 3.39 -18.41
N GLU A 591 8.80 4.72 -18.36
CA GLU A 591 8.92 5.49 -17.12
C GLU A 591 7.68 6.34 -16.82
N VAL A 592 7.55 6.70 -15.56
CA VAL A 592 6.59 7.69 -15.06
C VAL A 592 7.32 9.01 -14.90
N VAL A 593 6.76 10.07 -15.48
CA VAL A 593 7.15 11.46 -15.27
C VAL A 593 6.17 12.07 -14.26
N HIS A 594 6.66 12.38 -13.06
CA HIS A 594 5.89 13.09 -12.05
C HIS A 594 6.26 14.56 -12.07
N VAL A 595 5.24 15.42 -12.11
CA VAL A 595 5.41 16.87 -12.03
C VAL A 595 4.65 17.37 -10.82
N ARG A 596 5.35 18.09 -9.95
CA ARG A 596 4.75 18.95 -8.94
C ARG A 596 4.87 20.39 -9.38
N ILE A 597 3.72 21.04 -9.56
CA ILE A 597 3.61 22.46 -9.88
C ILE A 597 3.58 23.26 -8.58
N SER A 598 4.25 24.40 -8.53
CA SER A 598 4.26 25.28 -7.36
C SER A 598 2.84 25.72 -6.99
N GLU A 599 2.48 25.62 -5.70
CA GLU A 599 1.21 26.08 -5.13
C GLU A 599 0.99 27.60 -5.36
N SER A 600 2.06 28.34 -5.58
CA SER A 600 2.01 29.79 -5.83
C SER A 600 1.56 30.19 -7.23
N LEU A 601 1.40 29.22 -8.16
CA LEU A 601 0.97 29.50 -9.53
C LEU A 601 -0.50 29.96 -9.54
N PRO A 602 -0.82 31.19 -9.97
CA PRO A 602 -2.19 31.70 -9.95
C PRO A 602 -2.86 31.65 -11.34
N SER A 603 -4.17 31.50 -11.35
CA SER A 603 -4.99 31.78 -12.55
C SER A 603 -5.09 33.27 -12.84
N GLU A 604 -5.60 33.63 -14.02
CA GLU A 604 -5.93 35.00 -14.41
C GLU A 604 -6.89 35.69 -13.43
N SER A 605 -7.80 34.92 -12.83
CA SER A 605 -8.73 35.42 -11.81
C SER A 605 -8.14 35.48 -10.40
N GLY A 606 -6.88 35.06 -10.22
CA GLY A 606 -6.18 35.02 -8.94
C GLY A 606 -6.52 33.81 -8.07
N GLN A 607 -7.29 32.83 -8.57
CA GLN A 607 -7.52 31.57 -7.85
C GLN A 607 -6.22 30.76 -7.73
N PRO A 608 -5.95 30.15 -6.56
CA PRO A 608 -4.83 29.23 -6.38
C PRO A 608 -5.12 27.89 -7.07
N LEU A 609 -4.06 27.12 -7.34
CA LEU A 609 -4.20 25.75 -7.82
C LEU A 609 -4.89 24.87 -6.78
N TRP A 610 -5.87 24.08 -7.23
CA TRP A 610 -6.53 23.07 -6.38
C TRP A 610 -5.60 21.90 -6.01
N ALA A 611 -4.88 21.39 -7.00
CA ALA A 611 -3.85 20.37 -6.85
C ALA A 611 -2.76 20.60 -7.90
N GLY A 612 -1.51 20.34 -7.52
CA GLY A 612 -0.32 20.58 -8.37
C GLY A 612 0.43 19.33 -8.78
N ASP A 613 0.13 18.15 -8.23
CA ASP A 613 0.76 16.90 -8.65
C ASP A 613 0.05 16.26 -9.85
N LEU A 614 0.83 15.70 -10.76
CA LEU A 614 0.38 14.78 -11.80
C LEU A 614 1.44 13.71 -12.07
N TRP A 615 1.01 12.54 -12.52
CA TRP A 615 1.89 11.43 -12.91
C TRP A 615 1.54 11.01 -14.32
N TYR A 616 2.49 11.17 -15.24
CA TYR A 616 2.34 10.79 -16.64
C TYR A 616 3.11 9.50 -16.93
N THR A 617 2.46 8.50 -17.54
CA THR A 617 3.11 7.25 -17.96
C THR A 617 3.56 7.35 -19.41
N VAL A 618 4.87 7.24 -19.67
CA VAL A 618 5.46 7.37 -21.01
C VAL A 618 5.67 5.97 -21.59
N ASN A 619 4.70 5.44 -22.32
CA ASN A 619 4.86 4.18 -23.05
C ASN A 619 5.44 4.38 -24.46
N ARG A 620 5.16 5.52 -25.09
CA ARG A 620 5.61 5.87 -26.44
C ARG A 620 5.84 7.37 -26.58
N ILE A 621 7.07 7.76 -26.90
CA ILE A 621 7.41 9.15 -27.23
C ILE A 621 7.11 9.38 -28.73
N PRO A 622 6.24 10.33 -29.10
CA PRO A 622 5.85 10.54 -30.48
C PRO A 622 7.02 11.05 -31.32
N THR A 623 7.17 10.51 -32.53
CA THR A 623 8.23 10.92 -33.45
C THR A 623 7.87 12.24 -34.15
N GLY A 624 8.81 13.20 -34.16
CA GLY A 624 8.67 14.43 -34.95
C GLY A 624 7.53 15.37 -34.52
N LYS A 625 7.05 15.26 -33.27
CA LYS A 625 6.04 16.14 -32.67
C LYS A 625 6.62 16.91 -31.47
N PRO A 626 7.57 17.84 -31.68
CA PRO A 626 8.12 18.64 -30.59
C PRO A 626 7.05 19.59 -30.03
N GLY A 627 7.16 19.91 -28.75
CA GLY A 627 6.42 21.01 -28.15
C GLY A 627 7.06 22.35 -28.50
N ASP A 628 6.28 23.41 -28.36
CA ASP A 628 6.73 24.77 -28.66
C ASP A 628 7.68 25.26 -27.56
N VAL A 629 8.89 25.67 -27.97
CA VAL A 629 9.90 26.29 -27.08
C VAL A 629 10.04 27.76 -27.45
N GLN A 630 9.77 28.66 -26.50
CA GLN A 630 9.86 30.11 -26.69
C GLN A 630 10.62 30.75 -25.53
N GLU A 631 11.33 31.85 -25.81
CA GLU A 631 11.94 32.63 -24.74
C GLU A 631 10.88 33.33 -23.87
N PRO A 632 11.07 33.39 -22.54
CA PRO A 632 10.18 34.13 -21.68
C PRO A 632 10.16 35.63 -22.06
N PRO A 633 8.97 36.28 -22.02
CA PRO A 633 8.84 37.71 -22.24
C PRO A 633 9.80 38.51 -21.34
N PRO A 634 10.39 39.64 -21.78
CA PRO A 634 11.40 40.37 -21.00
C PRO A 634 11.02 40.72 -19.57
N LYS A 635 9.73 40.97 -19.30
CA LYS A 635 9.21 41.26 -17.96
C LYS A 635 9.20 40.04 -17.01
N ASN A 636 9.28 38.83 -17.57
CA ASN A 636 9.23 37.56 -16.84
C ASN A 636 10.63 36.93 -16.72
N ARG A 637 11.69 37.61 -17.17
CA ARG A 637 13.09 37.14 -17.10
C ARG A 637 13.75 37.41 -15.74
N LEU A 638 13.03 37.98 -14.78
CA LEU A 638 13.58 38.27 -13.46
C LEU A 638 13.73 36.95 -12.68
N PRO A 639 14.88 36.71 -12.02
CA PRO A 639 15.03 35.54 -11.17
C PRO A 639 14.07 35.66 -9.99
N SER A 640 13.10 34.75 -9.95
CA SER A 640 12.24 34.53 -8.79
C SER A 640 13.10 34.09 -7.60
N LYS A 641 12.64 34.36 -6.38
CA LYS A 641 13.06 33.48 -5.27
C LYS A 641 12.64 32.05 -5.62
N PRO A 642 13.39 31.01 -5.21
CA PRO A 642 13.02 29.63 -5.50
C PRO A 642 11.56 29.38 -5.08
N TYR A 643 10.76 28.93 -6.05
CA TYR A 643 9.31 28.73 -5.89
C TYR A 643 8.97 27.58 -4.95
N PHE A 644 9.90 26.64 -4.80
CA PHE A 644 9.84 25.59 -3.81
C PHE A 644 10.76 25.92 -2.65
N THR A 645 10.22 25.83 -1.44
CA THR A 645 11.06 25.63 -0.27
C THR A 645 11.46 24.16 -0.25
N PHE A 646 12.69 23.91 -0.69
CA PHE A 646 13.35 22.66 -0.39
C PHE A 646 13.79 22.77 1.05
N SER A 647 13.16 22.03 1.94
CA SER A 647 13.61 22.02 3.31
C SER A 647 15.01 21.40 3.38
N PRO A 648 16.06 22.16 3.75
CA PRO A 648 17.38 21.60 3.95
C PRO A 648 17.28 20.62 5.13
N GLY A 649 17.46 19.33 4.86
CA GLY A 649 17.40 18.30 5.89
C GLY A 649 15.99 17.87 6.32
N ASN A 650 15.02 17.83 5.39
CA ASN A 650 13.71 17.17 5.61
C ASN A 650 13.64 15.72 5.13
N ALA A 651 14.71 15.18 4.53
CA ALA A 651 14.75 13.77 4.16
C ALA A 651 14.43 12.88 5.37
N GLY A 652 15.01 13.18 6.54
CA GLY A 652 14.70 12.48 7.78
C GLY A 652 13.24 12.60 8.24
N ARG A 653 12.57 13.73 7.96
CA ARG A 653 11.15 13.92 8.28
C ARG A 653 10.26 13.05 7.40
N VAL A 654 10.52 13.01 6.09
CA VAL A 654 9.78 12.16 5.14
C VAL A 654 10.00 10.68 5.46
N LEU A 655 11.22 10.30 5.83
CA LEU A 655 11.53 8.95 6.29
C LEU A 655 10.80 8.61 7.60
N TYR A 656 10.76 9.54 8.56
CA TYR A 656 9.97 9.37 9.78
C TYR A 656 8.48 9.16 9.46
N GLN A 657 7.90 9.97 8.58
CA GLN A 657 6.49 9.88 8.18
C GLN A 657 6.15 8.55 7.50
N ASN A 658 7.03 8.06 6.64
CA ASN A 658 6.78 6.85 5.85
C ASN A 658 7.08 5.55 6.60
N TYR A 659 7.99 5.57 7.60
CA TYR A 659 8.49 4.34 8.22
C TYR A 659 8.42 4.28 9.76
N CYS A 660 8.14 5.39 10.46
CA CYS A 660 8.24 5.43 11.93
C CYS A 660 7.02 6.04 12.64
N ALA A 661 6.30 6.96 11.98
CA ALA A 661 5.24 7.76 12.59
C ALA A 661 4.02 6.95 13.08
N SER A 662 3.83 5.72 12.57
CA SER A 662 2.78 4.82 13.03
C SER A 662 3.01 4.26 14.43
N CYS A 663 4.26 4.26 14.91
CA CYS A 663 4.65 3.63 16.17
C CYS A 663 5.38 4.57 17.14
N HIS A 664 5.96 5.68 16.67
CA HIS A 664 6.72 6.62 17.51
C HIS A 664 6.17 8.04 17.39
N SER A 665 5.91 8.68 18.53
CA SER A 665 5.33 10.03 18.59
C SER A 665 6.38 11.13 18.63
N LEU A 666 5.96 12.37 18.34
CA LEU A 666 6.78 13.58 18.45
C LEU A 666 6.32 14.53 19.57
N ASP A 667 5.21 14.23 20.23
CA ASP A 667 4.55 15.10 21.21
C ASP A 667 4.79 14.67 22.67
N GLY A 668 5.65 13.67 22.88
CA GLY A 668 5.93 13.10 24.20
C GLY A 668 5.02 11.94 24.57
N SER A 669 4.01 11.64 23.76
CA SER A 669 3.10 10.52 24.00
C SER A 669 3.77 9.16 23.87
N ARG A 670 3.34 8.19 24.65
CA ARG A 670 3.80 6.81 24.53
C ARG A 670 2.89 6.07 23.56
N LEU A 671 3.46 5.54 22.47
CA LEU A 671 2.77 4.70 21.48
C LEU A 671 3.31 3.26 21.59
N VAL A 672 3.25 2.50 20.49
CA VAL A 672 3.91 1.19 20.33
C VAL A 672 5.40 1.29 20.67
N GLY A 673 6.08 2.33 20.19
CA GLY A 673 7.45 2.67 20.54
C GLY A 673 7.58 3.93 21.42
N PRO A 674 8.76 4.19 22.01
CA PRO A 674 9.02 5.40 22.77
C PRO A 674 8.88 6.67 21.94
N THR A 675 8.47 7.76 22.60
CA THR A 675 8.48 9.08 21.95
C THR A 675 9.88 9.46 21.48
N PHE A 676 9.93 10.12 20.33
CA PHE A 676 11.14 10.75 19.82
C PHE A 676 11.32 12.18 20.33
N LEU A 677 10.32 12.74 21.00
CA LEU A 677 10.44 14.05 21.66
C LEU A 677 11.56 14.01 22.70
N ASN A 678 12.56 14.88 22.55
CA ASN A 678 13.75 14.93 23.42
C ASN A 678 14.48 13.59 23.56
N LEU A 679 14.36 12.68 22.58
CA LEU A 679 15.03 11.39 22.65
C LEU A 679 16.54 11.58 22.48
N ALA A 680 16.98 12.31 21.46
CA ALA A 680 18.39 12.46 21.17
C ALA A 680 19.14 13.17 22.30
N GLY A 681 20.25 12.58 22.74
CA GLY A 681 21.07 13.08 23.84
C GLY A 681 20.53 12.77 25.24
N SER A 682 19.33 12.20 25.37
CA SER A 682 18.77 11.78 26.66
C SER A 682 19.49 10.55 27.22
N LYS A 683 19.48 10.36 28.55
CA LYS A 683 19.93 9.10 29.15
C LYS A 683 18.83 8.06 29.06
N ARG A 684 19.14 6.89 28.49
CA ARG A 684 18.23 5.75 28.38
C ARG A 684 18.84 4.55 29.08
N LYS A 685 18.03 3.93 29.94
CA LYS A 685 18.30 2.59 30.42
C LYS A 685 17.86 1.62 29.32
N VAL A 686 18.78 0.77 28.89
CA VAL A 686 18.52 -0.25 27.87
C VAL A 686 18.93 -1.61 28.40
N ARG A 687 18.34 -2.66 27.82
CA ARG A 687 18.66 -4.06 28.09
C ARG A 687 19.12 -4.73 26.80
N GLU A 688 20.29 -5.38 26.85
CA GLU A 688 20.77 -6.24 25.77
C GLU A 688 19.94 -7.53 25.68
N SER A 689 19.50 -7.89 24.48
CA SER A 689 18.60 -9.05 24.30
C SER A 689 19.32 -10.40 24.34
N GLU A 690 20.60 -10.46 23.97
CA GLU A 690 21.40 -11.69 24.03
C GLU A 690 21.90 -12.00 25.45
N THR A 691 22.27 -10.96 26.22
CA THR A 691 22.91 -11.10 27.53
C THR A 691 21.98 -10.79 28.70
N GLY A 692 20.84 -10.14 28.45
CA GLY A 692 19.89 -9.69 29.47
C GLY A 692 20.40 -8.54 30.36
N LYS A 693 21.61 -8.02 30.11
CA LYS A 693 22.26 -7.01 30.97
C LYS A 693 21.68 -5.62 30.72
N SER A 694 21.26 -4.95 31.80
CA SER A 694 20.78 -3.57 31.75
C SER A 694 21.88 -2.57 32.10
N PHE A 695 21.93 -1.45 31.38
CA PHE A 695 22.84 -0.34 31.66
C PHE A 695 22.28 0.98 31.12
N GLU A 696 22.81 2.09 31.60
CA GLU A 696 22.50 3.41 31.07
C GLU A 696 23.44 3.75 29.91
N LEU A 697 22.85 4.22 28.81
CA LEU A 697 23.57 4.85 27.72
C LEU A 697 22.96 6.21 27.41
N GLN A 698 23.70 7.02 26.66
CA GLN A 698 23.17 8.23 26.08
C GLN A 698 22.56 7.90 24.72
N ALA A 699 21.37 8.39 24.43
CA ALA A 699 20.70 8.21 23.16
C ALA A 699 21.31 9.12 22.09
N ASP A 700 22.58 8.90 21.79
CA ASP A 700 23.35 9.61 20.78
C ASP A 700 23.04 9.10 19.36
N SER A 701 23.63 9.75 18.35
CA SER A 701 23.41 9.41 16.93
C SER A 701 23.86 7.99 16.58
N GLU A 702 24.81 7.43 17.34
CA GLU A 702 25.08 6.01 17.30
C GLU A 702 23.79 5.33 17.78
N TYR A 703 23.44 5.37 19.05
CA TYR A 703 22.30 4.65 19.62
C TYR A 703 20.97 4.81 18.86
N LEU A 704 20.69 5.94 18.23
CA LEU A 704 19.51 6.09 17.38
C LEU A 704 19.61 5.26 16.10
N ARG A 705 20.77 5.31 15.44
CA ARG A 705 21.09 4.41 14.33
C ARG A 705 20.91 2.96 14.81
N HIS A 706 21.41 2.57 16.00
CA HIS A 706 20.96 1.47 16.92
C HIS A 706 19.66 0.77 16.61
N SER A 707 18.67 1.43 17.14
CA SER A 707 17.34 0.92 17.20
C SER A 707 16.72 0.86 15.80
N ILE A 708 17.23 1.61 14.81
CA ILE A 708 16.74 1.55 13.44
C ILE A 708 17.23 0.29 12.69
N GLN A 709 18.52 -0.04 12.77
CA GLN A 709 19.08 -1.18 12.02
C GLN A 709 18.94 -2.53 12.73
N ASP A 710 18.96 -2.52 14.05
CA ASP A 710 18.77 -3.72 14.86
C ASP A 710 17.93 -3.36 16.09
N PRO A 711 16.61 -3.22 15.91
CA PRO A 711 15.69 -2.80 16.97
C PRO A 711 15.66 -3.76 18.16
N ASN A 712 16.06 -5.02 17.96
CA ASN A 712 16.00 -6.05 18.97
C ASN A 712 17.28 -6.20 19.77
N ALA A 713 18.40 -5.59 19.40
CA ALA A 713 19.63 -5.74 20.16
C ALA A 713 19.65 -4.98 21.49
N LEU A 714 19.10 -3.76 21.52
CA LEU A 714 19.10 -2.87 22.69
C LEU A 714 17.69 -2.34 22.95
N LEU A 715 16.99 -3.01 23.86
CA LEU A 715 15.61 -2.68 24.19
C LEU A 715 15.56 -1.60 25.25
N VAL A 716 14.85 -0.51 24.98
CA VAL A 716 14.59 0.53 25.99
C VAL A 716 13.81 -0.08 27.14
N GLU A 717 14.23 0.20 28.38
CA GLU A 717 13.56 -0.27 29.59
C GLU A 717 12.06 0.09 29.52
N GLY A 718 11.20 -0.92 29.65
CA GLY A 718 9.75 -0.77 29.52
C GLY A 718 9.15 -1.11 28.15
N TYR A 719 9.94 -1.52 27.15
CA TYR A 719 9.45 -1.99 25.85
C TYR A 719 9.84 -3.47 25.60
N PRO A 720 8.93 -4.29 25.03
CA PRO A 720 9.21 -5.69 24.73
C PRO A 720 10.07 -5.87 23.47
N ALA A 721 10.72 -7.03 23.37
CA ALA A 721 11.42 -7.45 22.15
C ALA A 721 10.43 -7.71 21.00
N ASN A 722 10.91 -7.65 19.76
CA ASN A 722 10.20 -7.98 18.51
C ASN A 722 9.01 -7.08 18.14
N LEU A 723 8.90 -5.91 18.75
CA LEU A 723 7.80 -4.96 18.52
C LEU A 723 8.06 -3.98 17.36
N MET A 724 9.33 -3.60 17.14
CA MET A 724 9.72 -2.66 16.09
C MET A 724 10.13 -3.44 14.82
N PRO A 725 9.54 -3.16 13.64
CA PRO A 725 9.93 -3.78 12.37
C PRO A 725 11.40 -3.50 12.01
N PRO A 726 12.07 -4.36 11.22
CA PRO A 726 13.48 -4.21 10.86
C PRO A 726 13.67 -3.14 9.77
N VAL A 727 13.35 -1.88 10.08
CA VAL A 727 13.33 -0.75 9.15
C VAL A 727 14.71 -0.50 8.50
N GLY A 728 15.81 -0.77 9.20
CA GLY A 728 17.14 -0.66 8.61
C GLY A 728 17.51 -1.72 7.56
N GLY A 729 16.66 -2.73 7.33
CA GLY A 729 16.75 -3.60 6.15
C GLY A 729 16.15 -2.98 4.88
N ILE A 730 15.44 -1.86 5.01
CA ILE A 730 14.73 -1.15 3.93
C ILE A 730 15.44 0.18 3.60
N LEU A 731 16.01 0.85 4.60
CA LEU A 731 16.65 2.16 4.46
C LEU A 731 18.16 2.06 4.18
N THR A 732 18.66 2.90 3.27
CA THR A 732 20.11 3.09 3.02
C THR A 732 20.81 3.80 4.18
N GLU A 733 22.14 3.66 4.32
CA GLU A 733 22.91 4.39 5.35
C GLU A 733 22.74 5.92 5.25
N LYS A 734 22.64 6.48 4.03
CA LYS A 734 22.36 7.91 3.83
C LYS A 734 20.99 8.28 4.39
N GLN A 735 19.95 7.49 4.10
CA GLN A 735 18.61 7.72 4.64
C GLN A 735 18.56 7.56 6.17
N ILE A 736 19.28 6.59 6.73
CA ILE A 736 19.36 6.43 8.19
C ILE A 736 20.08 7.64 8.82
N ASN A 737 21.14 8.17 8.19
CA ASN A 737 21.79 9.41 8.65
C ASN A 737 20.81 10.58 8.67
N GLU A 738 20.05 10.75 7.60
CA GLU A 738 19.05 11.82 7.49
C GLU A 738 17.95 11.67 8.54
N LEU A 739 17.44 10.45 8.76
CA LEU A 739 16.45 10.14 9.79
C LEU A 739 16.99 10.42 11.19
N VAL A 740 18.20 9.94 11.51
CA VAL A 740 18.86 10.22 12.79
C VAL A 740 19.09 11.72 12.99
N GLY A 741 19.55 12.43 11.96
CA GLY A 741 19.71 13.88 12.01
C GLY A 741 18.39 14.63 12.23
N TYR A 742 17.27 14.10 11.71
CA TYR A 742 15.94 14.61 12.06
C TYR A 742 15.56 14.32 13.51
N LEU A 743 15.81 13.10 14.01
CA LEU A 743 15.55 12.75 15.41
C LEU A 743 16.38 13.58 16.40
N GLU A 744 17.60 13.95 16.02
CA GLU A 744 18.45 14.87 16.80
C GLU A 744 17.86 16.27 16.91
N LYS A 745 17.26 16.77 15.82
CA LYS A 745 16.58 18.07 15.82
C LYS A 745 15.34 18.08 16.71
N LEU A 746 14.71 16.93 16.99
CA LEU A 746 13.58 16.83 17.93
C LEU A 746 13.96 17.09 19.40
N SER A 747 15.24 17.26 19.71
CA SER A 747 15.69 17.75 21.02
C SER A 747 15.76 19.28 21.10
N ASP A 748 15.57 19.99 19.98
CA ASP A 748 15.31 21.43 19.98
C ASP A 748 13.84 21.69 20.37
N PRO A 749 13.56 22.43 21.46
CA PRO A 749 12.19 22.62 21.95
C PRO A 749 11.26 23.36 21.00
N GLU A 750 11.78 24.26 20.16
CA GLU A 750 10.98 25.01 19.20
C GLU A 750 10.66 24.14 17.98
N PHE A 751 11.66 23.41 17.47
CA PHE A 751 11.49 22.46 16.36
C PHE A 751 10.49 21.36 16.72
N ALA A 752 10.65 20.76 17.89
CA ALA A 752 9.79 19.66 18.32
C ALA A 752 8.34 20.11 18.56
N ARG A 753 8.12 21.32 19.07
CA ARG A 753 6.78 21.90 19.24
C ARG A 753 6.07 22.08 17.89
N ILE A 754 6.78 22.55 16.87
CA ILE A 754 6.22 22.72 15.52
C ILE A 754 5.87 21.36 14.91
N GLU A 755 6.73 20.37 15.04
CA GLU A 755 6.50 19.02 14.52
C GLU A 755 5.39 18.25 15.27
N ALA A 756 5.27 18.44 16.58
CA ALA A 756 4.21 17.86 17.40
C ALA A 756 2.80 18.36 17.00
N THR A 757 2.66 19.64 16.63
CA THR A 757 1.38 20.19 16.13
C THR A 757 0.95 19.66 14.75
N ARG A 758 1.84 18.91 14.08
CA ARG A 758 1.60 18.29 12.77
C ARG A 758 1.20 16.80 12.87
N THR A 759 1.17 16.23 14.08
CA THR A 759 0.83 14.82 14.40
C THR A 759 -0.43 14.78 15.32
N PRO A 760 -1.31 13.75 15.28
CA PRO A 760 -2.48 13.73 16.16
C PRO A 760 -2.07 13.65 17.64
N ALA A 761 -2.53 14.60 18.46
CA ALA A 761 -2.04 14.80 19.83
C ALA A 761 -2.67 13.82 20.87
N VAL A 762 -1.91 13.48 21.92
CA VAL A 762 -2.46 12.89 23.16
C VAL A 762 -3.49 13.83 23.80
N LEU A 763 -4.64 13.28 24.19
CA LEU A 763 -5.78 14.04 24.72
C LEU A 763 -5.71 14.19 26.25
N HIS A 764 -5.37 13.15 27.03
CA HIS A 764 -5.28 13.21 28.50
C HIS A 764 -4.55 12.00 29.13
N SER A 765 -3.87 12.14 30.28
CA SER A 765 -3.28 11.00 31.01
C SER A 765 -4.22 10.53 32.14
N TRP A 766 -5.04 9.50 31.87
CA TRP A 766 -6.11 9.09 32.78
C TRP A 766 -5.64 8.33 34.03
N THR A 767 -6.36 8.50 35.14
CA THR A 767 -6.24 7.74 36.39
C THR A 767 -7.57 7.08 36.78
N MET A 768 -7.55 6.08 37.67
CA MET A 768 -8.78 5.44 38.14
C MET A 768 -9.74 6.44 38.84
N ASP A 769 -9.22 7.52 39.43
CA ASP A 769 -10.02 8.56 40.08
C ASP A 769 -10.85 9.37 39.06
N ASP A 770 -10.33 9.54 37.83
CA ASP A 770 -11.04 10.18 36.72
C ASP A 770 -12.25 9.36 36.26
N PHE A 771 -12.31 8.08 36.62
CA PHE A 771 -13.41 7.17 36.31
C PHE A 771 -14.17 6.73 37.56
N SER A 772 -14.27 7.61 38.57
CA SER A 772 -15.06 7.34 39.77
C SER A 772 -16.48 6.85 39.41
N LYS A 773 -16.89 5.73 40.02
CA LYS A 773 -18.15 5.03 39.76
C LYS A 773 -18.32 4.48 38.34
N VAL A 774 -17.24 4.12 37.63
CA VAL A 774 -17.30 3.52 36.28
C VAL A 774 -18.21 2.29 36.20
N GLY A 775 -18.26 1.44 37.24
CA GLY A 775 -19.17 0.30 37.30
C GLY A 775 -20.66 0.68 37.40
N GLU A 776 -20.99 1.92 37.78
CA GLU A 776 -22.36 2.46 37.72
C GLU A 776 -22.65 3.16 36.36
N ARG A 777 -21.60 3.54 35.60
CA ARG A 777 -21.67 4.26 34.31
C ARG A 777 -21.51 3.36 33.09
N VAL A 778 -20.98 2.16 33.30
CA VAL A 778 -20.75 1.11 32.30
C VAL A 778 -21.60 -0.08 32.72
N SER A 779 -22.81 -0.15 32.18
CA SER A 779 -23.66 -1.33 32.29
C SER A 779 -24.06 -1.73 30.87
N PRO A 780 -23.73 -2.95 30.41
CA PRO A 780 -24.06 -3.39 29.06
C PRO A 780 -25.56 -3.37 28.77
N GLU A 781 -26.38 -3.56 29.80
CA GLU A 781 -27.85 -3.58 29.71
C GLU A 781 -28.47 -2.19 29.51
N THR A 782 -27.70 -1.11 29.71
CA THR A 782 -28.17 0.28 29.61
C THR A 782 -27.36 1.13 28.61
N ALA A 783 -26.30 0.56 28.03
CA ALA A 783 -25.49 1.24 27.03
C ALA A 783 -26.21 1.26 25.68
N ASP A 784 -26.50 2.46 25.16
CA ASP A 784 -27.11 2.59 23.83
C ASP A 784 -26.14 2.07 22.74
N PRO A 785 -26.63 1.51 21.62
CA PRO A 785 -25.80 0.97 20.55
C PRO A 785 -24.70 1.92 20.03
N ALA A 786 -24.94 3.23 20.01
CA ALA A 786 -23.96 4.26 19.65
C ALA A 786 -22.83 4.40 20.68
N ALA A 787 -23.09 4.17 21.97
CA ALA A 787 -22.05 4.12 23.01
C ALA A 787 -21.14 2.89 22.84
N ILE A 788 -21.71 1.73 22.52
CA ILE A 788 -20.95 0.52 22.17
C ILE A 788 -20.13 0.76 20.89
N LEU A 789 -20.67 1.49 19.91
CA LEU A 789 -19.99 1.81 18.66
C LEU A 789 -18.82 2.78 18.86
N ARG A 790 -19.02 3.87 19.61
CA ARG A 790 -17.94 4.78 20.02
C ARG A 790 -16.87 4.06 20.83
N GLY A 791 -17.27 3.05 21.59
CA GLY A 791 -16.36 2.21 22.37
C GLY A 791 -15.46 1.33 21.53
N ARG A 792 -16.01 0.78 20.45
CA ARG A 792 -15.24 0.07 19.43
C ARG A 792 -14.28 1.01 18.68
N GLN A 793 -14.71 2.24 18.38
CA GLN A 793 -13.84 3.26 17.79
C GLN A 793 -12.69 3.60 18.74
N ALA A 794 -12.98 3.76 20.02
CA ALA A 794 -11.98 3.96 21.08
C ALA A 794 -11.01 2.77 21.20
N PHE A 795 -11.49 1.53 21.09
CA PHE A 795 -10.67 0.30 21.10
C PHE A 795 -9.63 0.27 19.96
N MET A 796 -10.03 0.72 18.77
CA MET A 796 -9.17 0.75 17.58
C MET A 796 -8.24 1.97 17.58
N LYS A 797 -8.75 3.14 18.00
CA LYS A 797 -7.96 4.35 18.21
C LYS A 797 -6.83 4.08 19.21
N ALA A 798 -7.13 3.37 20.31
CA ALA A 798 -6.17 2.85 21.29
C ALA A 798 -5.32 1.65 20.81
N GLN A 799 -5.46 1.22 19.55
CA GLN A 799 -4.69 0.15 18.89
C GLN A 799 -4.76 -1.23 19.58
N CYS A 800 -5.76 -1.49 20.42
CA CYS A 800 -5.87 -2.73 21.19
C CYS A 800 -5.96 -3.99 20.30
N LEU A 801 -6.47 -3.82 19.08
CA LEU A 801 -6.69 -4.88 18.09
C LEU A 801 -5.38 -5.46 17.51
N GLN A 802 -4.26 -4.73 17.60
CA GLN A 802 -2.94 -5.20 17.15
C GLN A 802 -2.42 -6.39 17.97
N CYS A 803 -2.93 -6.56 19.20
CA CYS A 803 -2.49 -7.62 20.10
C CYS A 803 -3.63 -8.52 20.57
N HIS A 804 -4.86 -8.03 20.69
CA HIS A 804 -5.97 -8.79 21.26
C HIS A 804 -6.99 -9.21 20.21
N SER A 805 -7.56 -10.40 20.40
CA SER A 805 -8.75 -10.84 19.68
C SER A 805 -10.04 -10.51 20.41
N VAL A 806 -11.10 -10.29 19.65
CA VAL A 806 -12.47 -10.20 20.11
C VAL A 806 -13.30 -11.12 19.21
N SER A 807 -13.83 -12.21 19.75
CA SER A 807 -14.63 -13.19 18.97
C SER A 807 -13.85 -13.82 17.80
N GLY A 808 -12.56 -14.12 17.99
CA GLY A 808 -11.72 -14.70 16.93
C GLY A 808 -11.21 -13.70 15.88
N TYR A 809 -11.50 -12.41 16.04
CA TYR A 809 -10.94 -11.33 15.23
C TYR A 809 -9.90 -10.58 16.06
N GLY A 810 -8.61 -10.80 15.78
CA GLY A 810 -7.49 -10.30 16.56
C GLY A 810 -6.15 -10.60 15.92
N ALA A 811 -5.09 -9.98 16.41
CA ALA A 811 -3.89 -10.77 16.62
C ALA A 811 -4.09 -11.65 17.88
N GLU A 812 -3.49 -12.84 17.93
CA GLU A 812 -3.56 -13.75 19.09
C GLU A 812 -2.37 -13.56 20.05
N LEU A 813 -1.78 -12.37 20.06
CA LEU A 813 -0.65 -11.99 20.92
C LEU A 813 -1.07 -11.87 22.40
N GLY A 814 -2.31 -11.45 22.65
CA GLY A 814 -2.97 -11.33 23.95
C GLY A 814 -4.25 -12.18 24.04
N PRO A 815 -4.90 -12.26 25.22
CA PRO A 815 -6.13 -13.02 25.40
C PRO A 815 -7.27 -12.50 24.53
N ASP A 816 -8.15 -13.42 24.13
CA ASP A 816 -9.46 -13.05 23.59
C ASP A 816 -10.22 -12.28 24.68
N LEU A 817 -10.56 -11.04 24.36
CA LEU A 817 -11.18 -10.15 25.30
C LEU A 817 -12.63 -10.55 25.57
N VAL A 818 -13.28 -11.32 24.69
CA VAL A 818 -14.61 -11.90 24.94
C VAL A 818 -14.58 -12.87 26.12
N GLU A 819 -13.52 -13.65 26.26
CA GLU A 819 -13.36 -14.52 27.43
C GLU A 819 -12.93 -13.73 28.65
N SER A 820 -12.13 -12.67 28.46
CA SER A 820 -11.65 -11.82 29.54
C SER A 820 -12.78 -11.02 30.20
N VAL A 821 -13.74 -10.51 29.42
CA VAL A 821 -14.88 -9.71 29.90
C VAL A 821 -15.95 -10.54 30.62
N LYS A 822 -15.94 -11.88 30.44
CA LYS A 822 -16.73 -12.80 31.29
C LYS A 822 -16.20 -12.86 32.72
N LYS A 823 -14.90 -12.59 32.92
CA LYS A 823 -14.21 -12.65 34.22
C LYS A 823 -14.02 -11.27 34.86
N PHE A 824 -13.83 -10.22 34.06
CA PHE A 824 -13.54 -8.86 34.51
C PHE A 824 -14.49 -7.85 33.87
N GLN A 825 -15.22 -7.07 34.67
CA GLN A 825 -16.21 -6.07 34.24
C GLN A 825 -16.13 -4.80 35.08
N GLY A 826 -16.73 -3.72 34.59
CA GLY A 826 -16.74 -2.36 35.10
C GLY A 826 -15.35 -1.87 35.47
N GLU A 827 -15.24 -1.44 36.72
CA GLU A 827 -13.99 -0.91 37.27
C GLU A 827 -12.84 -1.92 37.21
N LYS A 828 -13.12 -3.23 37.33
CA LYS A 828 -12.07 -4.25 37.27
C LYS A 828 -11.49 -4.37 35.87
N LEU A 829 -12.34 -4.32 34.84
CA LEU A 829 -11.87 -4.36 33.45
C LEU A 829 -11.04 -3.12 33.12
N LEU A 830 -11.55 -1.93 33.46
CA LEU A 830 -10.82 -0.68 33.27
C LEU A 830 -9.46 -0.73 33.97
N ARG A 831 -9.45 -1.22 35.21
CA ARG A 831 -8.21 -1.36 35.98
C ARG A 831 -7.23 -2.31 35.30
N HIS A 832 -7.68 -3.43 34.71
CA HIS A 832 -6.80 -4.31 33.93
C HIS A 832 -6.30 -3.68 32.61
N ILE A 833 -7.01 -2.72 32.03
CA ILE A 833 -6.58 -1.99 30.83
C ILE A 833 -5.58 -0.87 31.20
N MET A 834 -5.82 -0.19 32.32
CA MET A 834 -4.95 0.89 32.82
C MET A 834 -3.70 0.34 33.50
N GLU A 835 -3.80 -0.81 34.15
CA GLU A 835 -2.74 -1.51 34.88
C GLU A 835 -2.58 -2.94 34.30
N PRO A 836 -2.10 -3.10 33.05
CA PRO A 836 -2.04 -4.40 32.35
C PRO A 836 -1.11 -5.43 33.02
N ALA A 837 -0.26 -5.02 33.94
CA ALA A 837 0.59 -5.89 34.75
C ALA A 837 -0.07 -6.40 36.05
N LEU A 838 -1.32 -6.00 36.35
CA LEU A 838 -2.02 -6.34 37.59
C LEU A 838 -2.25 -7.85 37.77
N GLU A 839 -2.68 -8.54 36.71
CA GLU A 839 -2.83 -10.00 36.66
C GLU A 839 -2.53 -10.46 35.22
N ILE A 840 -1.44 -11.22 35.02
CA ILE A 840 -1.04 -11.73 33.71
C ILE A 840 -1.31 -13.23 33.69
N HIS A 841 -2.14 -13.69 32.75
CA HIS A 841 -2.46 -15.10 32.62
C HIS A 841 -1.20 -15.89 32.15
N PRO A 842 -0.87 -17.07 32.72
CA PRO A 842 0.38 -17.79 32.45
C PRO A 842 0.69 -18.01 30.96
N LYS A 843 -0.33 -18.30 30.13
CA LYS A 843 -0.21 -18.41 28.66
C LYS A 843 0.41 -17.18 27.98
N TYR A 844 0.13 -15.99 28.50
CA TYR A 844 0.62 -14.71 27.96
C TYR A 844 1.76 -14.14 28.81
N GLN A 845 2.20 -14.87 29.83
CA GLN A 845 3.23 -14.46 30.75
C GLN A 845 4.61 -14.86 30.23
N THR A 846 5.40 -13.87 29.88
CA THR A 846 6.77 -14.08 29.41
C THR A 846 7.64 -14.62 30.55
N SER A 847 8.41 -15.67 30.28
CA SER A 847 9.38 -16.27 31.19
C SER A 847 10.80 -16.04 30.67
N LEU A 848 11.72 -15.85 31.60
CA LEU A 848 13.15 -15.66 31.37
C LEU A 848 13.87 -16.87 31.97
N PHE A 849 14.63 -17.56 31.13
CA PHE A 849 15.39 -18.75 31.47
C PHE A 849 16.87 -18.41 31.37
N LEU A 850 17.57 -18.41 32.50
CA LEU A 850 19.03 -18.41 32.54
C LEU A 850 19.49 -19.86 32.45
N LEU A 851 20.27 -20.18 31.43
CA LEU A 851 20.81 -21.51 31.25
C LEU A 851 22.19 -21.64 31.90
N GLU A 852 22.61 -22.85 32.27
CA GLU A 852 23.96 -23.13 32.83
C GLU A 852 25.10 -22.68 31.88
N SER A 853 24.78 -22.53 30.58
CA SER A 853 25.69 -21.97 29.57
C SER A 853 25.90 -20.44 29.68
N GLY A 854 25.15 -19.76 30.54
CA GLY A 854 25.09 -18.31 30.66
C GLY A 854 24.18 -17.63 29.64
N LYS A 855 23.54 -18.39 28.73
CA LYS A 855 22.58 -17.87 27.75
C LYS A 855 21.24 -17.57 28.43
N VAL A 856 20.64 -16.42 28.12
CA VAL A 856 19.31 -16.05 28.60
C VAL A 856 18.30 -16.24 27.46
N VAL A 857 17.27 -17.05 27.68
CA VAL A 857 16.17 -17.26 26.74
C VAL A 857 14.92 -16.60 27.31
N VAL A 858 14.30 -15.69 26.54
CA VAL A 858 13.12 -14.93 26.98
C VAL A 858 11.97 -15.19 26.02
N GLY A 859 10.83 -15.62 26.54
CA GLY A 859 9.65 -15.88 25.71
C GLY A 859 8.51 -16.52 26.49
N ASN A 860 7.42 -16.83 25.80
CA ASN A 860 6.24 -17.42 26.42
C ASN A 860 6.35 -18.94 26.44
N VAL A 861 6.06 -19.57 27.58
CA VAL A 861 6.05 -21.03 27.67
C VAL A 861 4.81 -21.54 26.96
N MET A 862 5.01 -22.16 25.79
CA MET A 862 3.93 -22.70 24.97
C MET A 862 3.61 -24.15 25.36
N LYS A 863 4.63 -24.89 25.80
CA LYS A 863 4.51 -26.28 26.23
C LYS A 863 5.64 -26.62 27.18
N GLU A 864 5.36 -27.48 28.15
CA GLU A 864 6.35 -28.02 29.07
C GLU A 864 6.18 -29.55 29.14
N ASP A 865 7.24 -30.27 28.82
CA ASP A 865 7.33 -31.73 28.89
C ASP A 865 8.19 -32.16 30.10
N ASP A 866 8.30 -33.47 30.38
CA ASP A 866 9.06 -33.97 31.54
C ASP A 866 10.54 -33.52 31.53
N ASN A 867 11.12 -33.37 30.34
CA ASN A 867 12.55 -33.06 30.17
C ASN A 867 12.85 -31.68 29.59
N ALA A 868 11.89 -30.99 28.98
CA ALA A 868 12.15 -29.75 28.23
C ALA A 868 11.00 -28.73 28.31
N ILE A 869 11.34 -27.46 28.15
CA ILE A 869 10.41 -26.33 28.07
C ILE A 869 10.46 -25.76 26.65
N HIS A 870 9.31 -25.63 26.02
CA HIS A 870 9.16 -25.07 24.68
C HIS A 870 8.70 -23.62 24.78
N VAL A 871 9.58 -22.71 24.39
CA VAL A 871 9.44 -21.27 24.62
C VAL A 871 9.29 -20.55 23.28
N ALA A 872 8.17 -19.86 23.07
CA ALA A 872 8.01 -18.94 21.96
C ALA A 872 8.75 -17.64 22.27
N THR A 873 9.94 -17.49 21.67
CA THR A 873 10.81 -16.31 21.83
C THR A 873 10.42 -15.17 20.87
N ASN A 874 9.62 -15.47 19.84
CA ASN A 874 9.00 -14.50 18.94
C ASN A 874 7.48 -14.73 18.87
N LEU A 875 6.71 -13.77 19.36
CA LEU A 875 5.25 -13.89 19.47
C LEU A 875 4.51 -13.68 18.14
N LEU A 876 5.18 -13.19 17.09
CA LEU A 876 4.64 -13.13 15.72
C LEU A 876 4.78 -14.47 14.98
N THR A 877 5.58 -15.38 15.53
CA THR A 877 5.76 -16.76 15.05
C THR A 877 5.62 -17.72 16.24
N PRO A 878 4.44 -17.79 16.90
CA PRO A 878 4.26 -18.50 18.18
C PRO A 878 4.40 -20.03 18.08
N HIS A 879 4.64 -20.55 16.88
CA HIS A 879 4.86 -21.96 16.59
C HIS A 879 6.35 -22.28 16.38
N ASP A 880 7.20 -21.25 16.30
CA ASP A 880 8.66 -21.37 16.28
C ASP A 880 9.15 -21.38 17.74
N LEU A 881 9.30 -22.57 18.29
CA LEU A 881 9.56 -22.79 19.71
C LEU A 881 11.04 -23.06 19.93
N THR A 882 11.66 -22.24 20.78
CA THR A 882 12.97 -22.51 21.34
C THR A 882 12.80 -23.58 22.42
N ILE A 883 13.40 -24.75 22.21
CA ILE A 883 13.37 -25.85 23.18
C ILE A 883 14.54 -25.67 24.15
N ILE A 884 14.24 -25.70 25.44
CA ILE A 884 15.20 -25.59 26.53
C ILE A 884 15.13 -26.88 27.33
N ASP A 885 16.23 -27.63 27.42
CA ASP A 885 16.27 -28.80 28.31
C ASP A 885 16.24 -28.33 29.77
N LYS A 886 15.39 -28.95 30.59
CA LYS A 886 15.19 -28.55 31.99
C LYS A 886 16.46 -28.71 32.84
N SER A 887 17.31 -29.67 32.48
CA SER A 887 18.61 -29.86 33.12
C SER A 887 19.60 -28.74 32.83
N GLU A 888 19.37 -27.95 31.77
CA GLU A 888 20.22 -26.83 31.41
C GLU A 888 19.74 -25.51 32.03
N ILE A 889 18.62 -25.49 32.76
CA ILE A 889 18.06 -24.28 33.37
C ILE A 889 18.72 -24.04 34.73
N GLU A 890 19.54 -23.00 34.81
CA GLU A 890 20.17 -22.53 36.05
C GLU A 890 19.16 -21.73 36.90
N ASP A 891 18.39 -20.83 36.27
CA ASP A 891 17.34 -20.04 36.94
C ASP A 891 16.18 -19.76 35.97
N GLN A 892 14.96 -19.73 36.49
CA GLN A 892 13.76 -19.38 35.74
C GLN A 892 12.99 -18.28 36.48
N GLN A 893 12.83 -17.15 35.81
CA GLN A 893 12.07 -16.02 36.34
C GLN A 893 10.89 -15.70 35.43
N VAL A 894 9.71 -15.63 36.02
CA VAL A 894 8.50 -15.24 35.30
C VAL A 894 8.38 -13.71 35.36
N SER A 895 8.20 -13.06 34.20
CA SER A 895 8.05 -11.62 34.10
C SER A 895 6.82 -11.15 34.87
N LYS A 896 7.02 -10.10 35.67
CA LYS A 896 5.93 -9.36 36.34
C LYS A 896 5.36 -8.25 35.45
N ASN A 897 5.98 -7.99 34.30
CA ASN A 897 5.55 -6.95 33.36
C ASN A 897 4.77 -7.57 32.21
N SER A 898 3.67 -6.91 31.82
CA SER A 898 2.80 -7.32 30.71
C SER A 898 3.37 -6.92 29.35
N ALA A 899 3.08 -7.71 28.33
CA ALA A 899 3.36 -7.35 26.93
C ALA A 899 2.35 -6.30 26.38
N MET A 900 1.20 -6.12 27.04
CA MET A 900 0.23 -5.07 26.73
C MET A 900 0.76 -3.71 27.24
N PRO A 901 0.90 -2.68 26.38
CA PRO A 901 1.41 -1.37 26.77
C PRO A 901 0.50 -0.61 27.75
N GLU A 902 1.09 0.19 28.64
CA GLU A 902 0.36 1.15 29.49
C GLU A 902 0.05 2.44 28.73
N GLY A 903 -1.01 3.16 29.13
CA GLY A 903 -1.33 4.49 28.60
C GLY A 903 -2.06 4.51 27.26
N LEU A 904 -2.52 3.34 26.77
CA LEU A 904 -3.27 3.20 25.52
C LEU A 904 -4.55 4.07 25.47
N LEU A 905 -5.12 4.38 26.64
CA LEU A 905 -6.32 5.21 26.76
C LEU A 905 -6.06 6.71 26.61
N ASN A 906 -4.79 7.16 26.61
CA ASN A 906 -4.47 8.58 26.75
C ASN A 906 -4.72 9.41 25.48
N ILE A 907 -4.91 8.73 24.36
CA ILE A 907 -5.35 9.33 23.10
C ILE A 907 -6.87 9.35 22.97
N LEU A 908 -7.59 8.89 23.99
CA LEU A 908 -9.04 8.87 24.07
C LEU A 908 -9.53 9.95 25.04
N SER A 909 -10.69 10.52 24.75
CA SER A 909 -11.48 11.32 25.68
C SER A 909 -12.11 10.45 26.77
N GLN A 910 -12.54 11.07 27.87
CA GLN A 910 -13.13 10.36 29.00
C GLN A 910 -14.36 9.52 28.58
N GLU A 911 -15.18 10.08 27.68
CA GLU A 911 -16.38 9.38 27.19
C GLU A 911 -16.00 8.22 26.26
N GLU A 912 -14.97 8.39 25.41
CA GLU A 912 -14.43 7.31 24.60
C GLU A 912 -13.90 6.14 25.44
N VAL A 913 -13.31 6.42 26.62
CA VAL A 913 -12.87 5.36 27.55
C VAL A 913 -14.05 4.64 28.20
N LEU A 914 -15.10 5.37 28.61
CA LEU A 914 -16.30 4.74 29.16
C LEU A 914 -17.02 3.89 28.12
N ASP A 915 -17.12 4.41 26.90
CA ASP A 915 -17.67 3.72 25.74
C ASP A 915 -16.85 2.47 25.42
N LEU A 916 -15.51 2.53 25.49
CA LEU A 916 -14.62 1.38 25.30
C LEU A 916 -14.96 0.23 26.26
N LEU A 917 -15.21 0.53 27.53
CA LEU A 917 -15.60 -0.50 28.50
C LEU A 917 -16.98 -1.06 28.20
N ARG A 918 -17.94 -0.21 27.79
CA ARG A 918 -19.28 -0.67 27.36
C ARG A 918 -19.18 -1.63 26.19
N PHE A 919 -18.31 -1.34 25.23
CA PHE A 919 -18.04 -2.20 24.09
C PHE A 919 -17.46 -3.56 24.51
N LEU A 920 -16.45 -3.55 25.38
CA LEU A 920 -15.81 -4.79 25.84
C LEU A 920 -16.79 -5.63 26.67
N GLU A 921 -17.53 -5.03 27.60
CA GLU A 921 -18.41 -5.74 28.54
C GLU A 921 -19.74 -6.21 27.94
N ALA A 922 -20.20 -5.58 26.85
CA ALA A 922 -21.32 -6.11 26.07
C ALA A 922 -21.04 -7.52 25.53
N GLY A 923 -19.76 -7.90 25.41
CA GLY A 923 -19.35 -9.14 24.76
C GLY A 923 -19.88 -9.21 23.32
N PRO A 924 -19.82 -10.39 22.66
CA PRO A 924 -20.64 -10.61 21.48
C PRO A 924 -22.09 -10.67 21.96
N ALA A 925 -22.78 -9.54 21.97
CA ALA A 925 -24.21 -9.54 22.19
C ALA A 925 -24.82 -10.52 21.16
N PRO A 926 -25.62 -11.50 21.60
CA PRO A 926 -26.31 -12.38 20.70
C PRO A 926 -27.24 -11.50 19.84
N ILE A 927 -27.34 -11.83 18.56
CA ILE A 927 -28.43 -11.33 17.71
C ILE A 927 -29.71 -11.83 18.39
N VAL A 928 -30.34 -11.00 19.23
CA VAL A 928 -31.65 -11.28 19.82
C VAL A 928 -32.61 -10.19 19.37
N GLN A 929 -33.50 -10.65 18.49
CA GLN A 929 -34.79 -10.09 18.14
C GLN A 929 -35.48 -9.53 19.41
N THR A 930 -35.88 -8.26 19.41
CA THR A 930 -36.80 -7.74 20.44
C THR A 930 -38.17 -7.49 19.83
N GLU A 931 -39.02 -8.51 19.92
CA GLU A 931 -40.47 -8.32 19.99
C GLU A 931 -40.82 -7.55 21.27
N ALA A 932 -41.73 -6.58 21.13
CA ALA A 932 -42.32 -5.86 22.25
C ALA A 932 -43.11 -6.80 23.17
N SER A 933 -43.07 -6.57 24.48
CA SER A 933 -44.02 -7.18 25.43
C SER A 933 -44.62 -6.12 26.35
N PRO A 934 -45.84 -6.35 26.88
CA PRO A 934 -46.92 -5.38 26.83
C PRO A 934 -47.22 -4.80 28.22
N THR A 935 -47.92 -3.67 28.29
CA THR A 935 -48.95 -3.52 29.34
C THR A 935 -50.01 -2.49 28.99
N ALA A 936 -51.23 -2.87 29.37
CA ALA A 936 -52.52 -2.18 29.42
C ALA A 936 -53.21 -1.94 28.06
N LYS A 937 -54.27 -2.69 27.68
CA LYS A 937 -55.21 -3.55 28.41
C LYS A 937 -55.61 -4.76 27.58
#